data_AF-A0A8C0BMC2-F1
#
_entry.id   AF-A0A8C0BMC2-F1
#
_cell.length_a   1.000
_cell.length_b   1.000
_cell.length_c   1.000
_cell.angle_alpha   90.00
_cell.angle_beta   90.00
_cell.angle_gamma   90.00
#
_symmetry.space_group_name_H-M   'P 1'
#
loop_
_entity.id
_entity.type
_entity.pdbx_description
1 polymer ?
#
loop_
_entity_poly.entity_id
_entity_poly.type
_entity_poly.pdbx_seq_one_letter_code
_entity_poly.pdbx_strand_id
1 'polypeptide(L)'
;MLKSAININSLIFSATNAALSATLTGIPYKQLTVGVPKEIFENEKRVALSPAGVQALIKQGFNVVVESGAGEASKFSDDHYREVGAKIQGTKEVLASDLIVKVRAPIYNSALGVHEADLFKTAATLVSFIYPAQNPDLLKKLAEKKTTVLAMDQVPRVTIAQGYDALSSMANIAGYKAVVLAANHFGRFFTGQITAAGKVPPAKVLIIGGGVAGLASAGAAKSMGAVVRGFDTRAAALEQFKSLGAEPLEVDLKESGEGQGGYAKEMSKEFIEAEMKLFAKQCQDVDIIITTALIPGLTIAKRIQITDLPQLVAAFHSLVGLAAVLTCVAEYMIEYPHFATDPAANLTKVVAYLGTYIGGVTFSGSLIAYGKLQGILNSAPLLLPGRHALNAGLLAASVGGMVPYMIDPSYTTGITCLGSVSALSAIMGVTLTAAIGGADMPVVITVLNSYSGWALCAEGFLLNNNLLTIVGALIGSSGAILSYIMCVAMNRSLANVILGGYGTTSTAGGKPMEITGTHTEINVDNAIEMIKEANNIIITPGYGLCAAKAQYPIADLVKMLREQGKNVRFGIHPVAGRMPGQLNVLLAEAGVPYDIVLEMDEINEDFPETDLVLVIGANDTVNSAAQEDPNSIIAGMPVLEVWKSKQVIVMKRSLGVGYAAVDNPIFYKPNTAMLLGDAKKTCDALQAKVRESYQS
;
A
#
# COMPACT_ATOMS: atom_id res chain seq x y z
N MET A 1 -47.19 -5.34 -42.35
CA MET A 1 -47.88 -4.28 -43.12
C MET A 1 -47.51 -2.94 -42.48
N LEU A 2 -46.46 -2.28 -42.96
CA LEU A 2 -46.49 -1.09 -43.85
C LEU A 2 -47.17 0.17 -43.24
N LYS A 3 -46.32 1.20 -42.99
CA LYS A 3 -46.42 2.64 -43.36
C LYS A 3 -47.79 3.35 -43.11
N SER A 4 -47.91 4.54 -42.53
CA SER A 4 -47.25 5.81 -42.88
C SER A 4 -47.87 6.99 -42.09
N ALA A 5 -47.05 8.05 -41.95
CA ALA A 5 -47.34 9.48 -42.06
C ALA A 5 -48.39 10.15 -41.16
N ILE A 6 -47.92 11.10 -40.34
CA ILE A 6 -48.55 12.43 -40.25
C ILE A 6 -47.43 13.49 -40.31
N ASN A 7 -47.55 14.35 -41.32
CA ASN A 7 -46.75 15.52 -41.62
C ASN A 7 -47.55 16.74 -41.13
N ILE A 8 -46.99 17.58 -40.26
CA ILE A 8 -47.61 18.87 -39.89
C ILE A 8 -46.52 19.94 -39.98
N ASN A 9 -46.32 20.41 -41.22
CA ASN A 9 -45.75 21.71 -41.53
C ASN A 9 -46.89 22.62 -42.00
N SER A 10 -47.58 23.27 -41.07
CA SER A 10 -48.33 24.51 -41.35
C SER A 10 -48.93 25.03 -40.05
N LEU A 11 -48.28 26.03 -39.44
CA LEU A 11 -48.94 27.13 -38.74
C LEU A 11 -47.88 28.20 -38.48
N ILE A 12 -47.68 29.01 -39.51
CA ILE A 12 -47.07 30.33 -39.42
C ILE A 12 -48.03 31.19 -38.61
N PHE A 13 -47.60 31.71 -37.46
CA PHE A 13 -48.17 32.91 -36.88
C PHE A 13 -47.05 33.89 -36.58
N SER A 14 -47.04 34.96 -37.37
CA SER A 14 -46.27 36.17 -37.15
C SER A 14 -46.75 36.85 -35.87
N ALA A 15 -45.86 36.95 -34.88
CA ALA A 15 -46.00 37.88 -33.76
C ALA A 15 -44.61 38.40 -33.37
N THR A 16 -44.31 39.61 -33.90
CA THR A 16 -43.54 40.68 -33.27
C THR A 16 -42.17 40.38 -32.65
N ASN A 17 -41.13 40.90 -33.32
CA ASN A 17 -39.85 41.28 -32.74
C ASN A 17 -40.03 42.16 -31.49
N ALA A 18 -39.91 41.58 -30.29
CA ALA A 18 -39.43 42.29 -29.10
C ALA A 18 -39.11 41.29 -27.96
N ALA A 19 -37.85 41.30 -27.54
CA ALA A 19 -37.35 40.89 -26.22
C ALA A 19 -37.50 39.42 -25.78
N LEU A 20 -36.48 38.62 -26.09
CA LEU A 20 -35.91 37.61 -25.17
C LEU A 20 -34.44 37.36 -25.55
N SER A 21 -33.63 38.41 -25.44
CA SER A 21 -32.17 38.25 -25.32
C SER A 21 -31.89 37.67 -23.94
N ALA A 22 -31.98 36.35 -23.80
CA ALA A 22 -31.36 35.68 -22.68
C ALA A 22 -29.86 35.99 -22.75
N THR A 23 -29.36 36.84 -21.85
CA THR A 23 -27.94 37.09 -21.69
C THR A 23 -27.26 35.74 -21.46
N LEU A 24 -26.44 35.30 -22.42
CA LEU A 24 -25.58 34.13 -22.28
C LEU A 24 -24.81 34.28 -20.95
N THR A 25 -25.05 33.39 -20.00
CA THR A 25 -24.50 33.44 -18.64
C THR A 25 -23.03 33.00 -18.55
N GLY A 26 -22.38 32.69 -19.68
CA GLY A 26 -21.00 32.20 -19.75
C GLY A 26 -20.00 33.21 -20.30
N ILE A 27 -18.73 33.03 -19.96
CA ILE A 27 -17.62 33.82 -20.52
C ILE A 27 -17.40 33.42 -21.99
N PRO A 28 -17.33 34.37 -22.94
CA PRO A 28 -17.08 34.05 -24.35
C PRO A 28 -15.76 33.29 -24.57
N TYR A 29 -15.75 32.29 -25.46
CA TYR A 29 -14.57 31.45 -25.72
C TYR A 29 -13.31 32.24 -26.10
N LYS A 30 -13.46 33.34 -26.85
CA LYS A 30 -12.33 34.20 -27.25
C LYS A 30 -11.59 34.86 -26.07
N GLN A 31 -12.22 34.92 -24.90
CA GLN A 31 -11.62 35.44 -23.67
C GLN A 31 -10.97 34.35 -22.81
N LEU A 32 -11.15 33.07 -23.17
CA LEU A 32 -10.62 31.93 -22.45
C LEU A 32 -9.39 31.37 -23.17
N THR A 33 -8.40 30.94 -22.37
CA THR A 33 -7.17 30.31 -22.84
C THR A 33 -7.04 28.90 -22.28
N VAL A 34 -6.77 27.94 -23.16
CA VAL A 34 -6.48 26.55 -22.84
C VAL A 34 -4.97 26.34 -22.83
N GLY A 35 -4.43 25.89 -21.70
CA GLY A 35 -3.03 25.56 -21.51
C GLY A 35 -2.78 24.05 -21.58
N VAL A 36 -1.79 23.65 -22.38
CA VAL A 36 -1.30 22.27 -22.51
C VAL A 36 0.13 22.18 -22.00
N PRO A 37 0.33 21.94 -20.69
CA PRO A 37 1.66 21.80 -20.12
C PRO A 37 2.30 20.46 -20.50
N LYS A 38 3.62 20.42 -20.43
CA LYS A 38 4.41 19.18 -20.53
C LYS A 38 4.23 18.38 -19.25
N GLU A 39 4.17 17.06 -19.37
CA GLU A 39 4.16 16.19 -18.19
C GLU A 39 5.57 16.04 -17.61
N ILE A 40 5.66 16.20 -16.28
CA ILE A 40 6.92 16.10 -15.52
C ILE A 40 7.05 14.77 -14.75
N PHE A 41 6.03 13.92 -14.80
CA PHE A 41 6.12 12.59 -14.21
C PHE A 41 7.12 11.73 -14.99
N GLU A 42 7.95 10.98 -14.26
CA GLU A 42 9.03 10.18 -14.83
C GLU A 42 8.53 9.25 -15.94
N ASN A 43 9.19 9.31 -17.10
CA ASN A 43 8.89 8.49 -18.28
C ASN A 43 7.47 8.65 -18.87
N GLU A 44 6.70 9.68 -18.50
CA GLU A 44 5.45 10.01 -19.20
C GLU A 44 5.77 10.56 -20.59
N LYS A 45 5.15 9.97 -21.62
CA LYS A 45 5.43 10.30 -23.03
C LYS A 45 4.23 10.89 -23.73
N ARG A 46 3.03 10.76 -23.16
CA ARG A 46 1.79 11.25 -23.75
C ARG A 46 1.66 12.76 -23.53
N VAL A 47 0.88 13.40 -24.39
CA VAL A 47 0.48 14.81 -24.29
C VAL A 47 -1.04 14.89 -24.23
N ALA A 48 -1.58 15.89 -23.52
CA ALA A 48 -3.01 15.98 -23.27
C ALA A 48 -3.82 16.33 -24.52
N LEU A 49 -3.24 17.10 -25.46
CA LEU A 49 -3.85 17.43 -26.75
C LEU A 49 -2.86 17.22 -27.89
N SER A 50 -3.30 16.51 -28.93
CA SER A 50 -2.62 16.48 -30.23
C SER A 50 -2.93 17.74 -31.04
N PRO A 51 -2.18 18.04 -32.11
CA PRO A 51 -2.48 19.17 -33.01
C PRO A 51 -3.92 19.15 -33.55
N ALA A 52 -4.49 17.98 -33.82
CA ALA A 52 -5.90 17.85 -34.25
C ALA A 52 -6.89 18.28 -33.14
N GLY A 53 -6.62 17.93 -31.88
CA GLY A 53 -7.41 18.38 -30.74
C GLY A 53 -7.32 19.89 -30.53
N VAL A 54 -6.14 20.46 -30.72
CA VAL A 54 -5.91 21.90 -30.65
C VAL A 54 -6.68 22.64 -31.76
N GLN A 55 -6.62 22.14 -33.00
CA GLN A 55 -7.37 22.71 -34.13
C GLN A 55 -8.89 22.75 -33.84
N ALA A 56 -9.44 21.70 -33.23
CA ALA A 56 -10.85 21.63 -32.86
C ALA A 56 -11.24 22.70 -31.84
N LEU A 57 -10.42 22.91 -30.80
CA LEU A 57 -10.68 23.95 -29.78
C LEU A 57 -10.56 25.36 -30.34
N ILE A 58 -9.58 25.60 -31.21
CA ILE A 58 -9.42 26.89 -31.91
C ILE A 58 -10.63 27.16 -32.81
N LYS A 59 -11.10 26.16 -33.55
CA LYS A 59 -12.31 26.26 -34.37
C LYS A 59 -13.56 26.58 -33.53
N GLN A 60 -13.63 26.06 -32.31
CA GLN A 60 -14.70 26.38 -31.36
C GLN A 60 -14.59 27.82 -30.81
N GLY A 61 -13.39 28.40 -30.82
CA GLY A 61 -13.12 29.80 -30.51
C GLY A 61 -12.22 30.04 -29.29
N PHE A 62 -11.61 29.00 -28.72
CA PHE A 62 -10.64 29.14 -27.63
C PHE A 62 -9.28 29.61 -28.14
N ASN A 63 -8.54 30.34 -27.29
CA ASN A 63 -7.11 30.49 -27.47
C ASN A 63 -6.40 29.26 -26.90
N VAL A 64 -5.37 28.74 -27.56
CA VAL A 64 -4.62 27.58 -27.07
C VAL A 64 -3.14 27.94 -26.96
N VAL A 65 -2.57 27.70 -25.77
CA VAL A 65 -1.14 27.82 -25.49
C VAL A 65 -0.58 26.45 -25.12
N VAL A 66 0.58 26.11 -25.68
CA VAL A 66 1.23 24.81 -25.49
C VAL A 66 2.64 25.07 -24.94
N GLU A 67 3.03 24.31 -23.93
CA GLU A 67 4.39 24.40 -23.39
C GLU A 67 5.40 23.87 -24.42
N SER A 68 6.52 24.56 -24.59
CA SER A 68 7.56 24.13 -25.53
C SER A 68 8.05 22.70 -25.21
N GLY A 69 8.06 21.86 -26.24
CA GLY A 69 8.46 20.46 -26.13
C GLY A 69 7.45 19.54 -25.42
N ALA A 70 6.22 19.99 -25.17
CA ALA A 70 5.18 19.16 -24.54
C ALA A 70 4.84 17.90 -25.35
N GLY A 71 4.84 18.00 -26.68
CA GLY A 71 4.48 16.91 -27.58
C GLY A 71 5.64 16.02 -28.06
N GLU A 72 6.89 16.37 -27.76
CA GLU A 72 8.07 15.77 -28.40
C GLU A 72 8.15 14.25 -28.16
N ALA A 73 7.89 13.80 -26.93
CA ALA A 73 7.86 12.38 -26.58
C ALA A 73 6.71 11.62 -27.25
N SER A 74 5.62 12.32 -27.60
CA SER A 74 4.47 11.83 -28.38
C SER A 74 4.66 11.98 -29.89
N LYS A 75 5.83 12.43 -30.36
CA LYS A 75 6.14 12.68 -31.78
C LYS A 75 5.31 13.81 -32.42
N PHE A 76 4.91 14.80 -31.62
CA PHE A 76 4.36 16.06 -32.11
C PHE A 76 5.35 17.19 -31.82
N SER A 77 5.96 17.74 -32.88
CA SER A 77 6.84 18.90 -32.75
C SER A 77 6.06 20.17 -32.43
N ASP A 78 6.74 21.16 -31.86
CA ASP A 78 6.19 22.49 -31.60
C ASP A 78 5.65 23.16 -32.88
N ASP A 79 6.24 22.86 -34.05
CA ASP A 79 5.79 23.41 -35.34
C ASP A 79 4.40 22.90 -35.73
N HIS A 80 4.09 21.62 -35.51
CA HIS A 80 2.74 21.10 -35.75
C HIS A 80 1.68 21.85 -34.93
N TYR A 81 2.01 22.29 -33.72
CA TYR A 81 1.12 23.09 -32.89
C TYR A 81 0.98 24.53 -33.39
N ARG A 82 2.07 25.14 -33.88
CA ARG A 82 2.03 26.49 -34.49
C ARG A 82 1.18 26.50 -35.76
N GLU A 83 1.30 25.48 -36.60
CA GLU A 83 0.56 25.34 -37.87
C GLU A 83 -0.96 25.31 -37.66
N VAL A 84 -1.43 24.71 -36.56
CA VAL A 84 -2.87 24.67 -36.23
C VAL A 84 -3.35 25.90 -35.45
N GLY A 85 -2.46 26.88 -35.20
CA GLY A 85 -2.80 28.18 -34.59
C GLY A 85 -2.56 28.29 -33.08
N ALA A 86 -1.87 27.32 -32.47
CA ALA A 86 -1.48 27.41 -31.06
C ALA A 86 -0.27 28.34 -30.86
N LYS A 87 -0.16 28.94 -29.68
CA LYS A 87 1.06 29.68 -29.29
C LYS A 87 1.94 28.81 -28.39
N ILE A 88 3.23 28.77 -28.69
CA ILE A 88 4.20 28.07 -27.85
C ILE A 88 4.70 29.01 -26.74
N GLN A 89 4.66 28.57 -25.49
CA GLN A 89 5.03 29.36 -24.31
C GLN A 89 5.83 28.54 -23.29
N GLY A 90 6.32 29.20 -22.23
CA GLY A 90 7.00 28.57 -21.11
C GLY A 90 6.03 27.92 -20.12
N THR A 91 6.58 27.10 -19.21
CA THR A 91 5.83 26.31 -18.24
C THR A 91 4.93 27.16 -17.34
N LYS A 92 5.43 28.29 -16.83
CA LYS A 92 4.69 29.14 -15.88
C LYS A 92 3.49 29.82 -16.54
N GLU A 93 3.66 30.31 -17.76
CA GLU A 93 2.61 30.98 -18.52
C GLU A 93 1.49 30.00 -18.89
N VAL A 94 1.86 28.78 -19.29
CA VAL A 94 0.90 27.74 -19.67
C VAL A 94 0.06 27.26 -18.48
N LEU A 95 0.68 27.02 -17.33
CA LEU A 95 -0.03 26.61 -16.10
C LEU A 95 -0.93 27.72 -15.53
N ALA A 96 -0.71 28.99 -15.91
CA ALA A 96 -1.53 30.14 -15.52
C ALA A 96 -2.75 30.38 -16.43
N SER A 97 -3.15 29.41 -17.26
CA SER A 97 -4.28 29.52 -18.20
C SER A 97 -5.68 29.42 -17.53
N ASP A 98 -6.76 29.78 -18.25
CA ASP A 98 -8.16 29.56 -17.83
C ASP A 98 -8.50 28.10 -17.64
N LEU A 99 -8.10 27.28 -18.61
CA LEU A 99 -8.33 25.85 -18.64
C LEU A 99 -6.99 25.16 -18.77
N ILE A 100 -6.61 24.33 -17.80
CA ILE A 100 -5.39 23.52 -17.85
C ILE A 100 -5.80 22.10 -18.22
N VAL A 101 -5.25 21.57 -19.31
CA VAL A 101 -5.54 20.21 -19.77
C VAL A 101 -4.29 19.37 -19.62
N LYS A 102 -4.31 18.45 -18.65
CA LYS A 102 -3.22 17.52 -18.37
C LYS A 102 -3.65 16.09 -18.63
N VAL A 103 -2.69 15.22 -18.85
CA VAL A 103 -2.92 13.77 -18.85
C VAL A 103 -3.08 13.32 -17.41
N ARG A 104 -2.13 13.69 -16.54
CA ARG A 104 -2.06 13.23 -15.15
C ARG A 104 -2.31 14.35 -14.15
N ALA A 105 -2.49 13.96 -12.89
CA ALA A 105 -2.64 14.88 -11.77
C ALA A 105 -1.40 15.80 -11.65
N PRO A 106 -1.57 17.07 -11.23
CA PRO A 106 -0.46 17.96 -10.95
C PRO A 106 0.44 17.43 -9.81
N ILE A 107 1.76 17.58 -9.95
CA ILE A 107 2.74 17.12 -8.95
C ILE A 107 3.73 18.21 -8.53
N TYR A 108 4.64 17.88 -7.61
CA TYR A 108 5.76 18.74 -7.26
C TYR A 108 6.77 18.83 -8.41
N ASN A 109 7.04 20.04 -8.88
CA ASN A 109 8.02 20.29 -9.93
C ASN A 109 9.37 20.63 -9.29
N SER A 110 10.27 19.65 -9.27
CA SER A 110 11.63 19.80 -8.71
C SER A 110 12.47 20.84 -9.45
N ALA A 111 12.26 21.03 -10.75
CA ALA A 111 12.99 22.03 -11.53
C ALA A 111 12.58 23.47 -11.20
N LEU A 112 11.32 23.68 -10.77
CA LEU A 112 10.81 25.00 -10.38
C LEU A 112 10.76 25.21 -8.86
N GLY A 113 11.01 24.17 -8.07
CA GLY A 113 10.95 24.20 -6.61
C GLY A 113 9.55 24.40 -6.02
N VAL A 114 8.50 24.23 -6.82
CA VAL A 114 7.10 24.51 -6.44
C VAL A 114 6.16 23.41 -6.93
N HIS A 115 5.00 23.27 -6.29
CA HIS A 115 3.96 22.37 -6.78
C HIS A 115 3.27 22.97 -8.01
N GLU A 116 2.98 22.18 -9.05
CA GLU A 116 2.33 22.67 -10.28
C GLU A 116 1.00 23.39 -9.98
N ALA A 117 0.21 22.85 -9.03
CA ALA A 117 -1.03 23.49 -8.57
C ALA A 117 -0.84 24.90 -8.00
N ASP A 118 0.35 25.23 -7.46
CA ASP A 118 0.63 26.56 -6.93
C ASP A 118 0.78 27.62 -8.03
N LEU A 119 1.09 27.17 -9.26
CA LEU A 119 1.23 28.01 -10.46
C LEU A 119 -0.11 28.27 -11.17
N PHE A 120 -1.18 27.60 -10.74
CA PHE A 120 -2.51 27.87 -11.28
C PHE A 120 -3.00 29.25 -10.84
N LYS A 121 -3.70 29.93 -11.75
CA LYS A 121 -4.44 31.13 -11.39
C LYS A 121 -5.66 30.77 -10.54
N THR A 122 -6.12 31.74 -9.76
CA THR A 122 -7.35 31.61 -8.98
C THR A 122 -8.53 31.31 -9.89
N ALA A 123 -9.37 30.35 -9.51
CA ALA A 123 -10.55 29.94 -10.27
C ALA A 123 -10.26 29.39 -11.69
N ALA A 124 -9.07 28.82 -11.90
CA ALA A 124 -8.80 28.04 -13.10
C ALA A 124 -9.67 26.76 -13.16
N THR A 125 -9.77 26.17 -14.34
CA THR A 125 -10.39 24.85 -14.55
C THR A 125 -9.32 23.83 -14.93
N LEU A 126 -9.23 22.73 -14.19
CA LEU A 126 -8.33 21.61 -14.49
C LEU A 126 -9.10 20.45 -15.10
N VAL A 127 -8.61 19.90 -16.21
CA VAL A 127 -9.07 18.63 -16.79
C VAL A 127 -7.89 17.65 -16.78
N SER A 128 -7.98 16.59 -15.98
CA SER A 128 -6.96 15.54 -15.93
C SER A 128 -7.49 14.26 -15.28
N PHE A 129 -6.69 13.20 -15.29
CA PHE A 129 -6.85 12.15 -14.27
C PHE A 129 -6.48 12.71 -12.88
N ILE A 130 -7.33 12.45 -11.88
CA ILE A 130 -7.18 12.98 -10.51
C ILE A 130 -7.16 11.85 -9.49
N TYR A 131 -8.01 10.83 -9.66
CA TYR A 131 -8.20 9.78 -8.65
C TYR A 131 -8.47 10.39 -7.26
N PRO A 132 -9.60 11.12 -7.10
CA PRO A 132 -9.84 11.98 -5.94
C PRO A 132 -9.84 11.22 -4.61
N ALA A 133 -10.31 9.97 -4.63
CA ALA A 133 -10.32 9.10 -3.45
C ALA A 133 -8.92 8.65 -3.00
N GLN A 134 -7.88 8.87 -3.81
CA GLN A 134 -6.50 8.47 -3.55
C GLN A 134 -5.59 9.69 -3.27
N ASN A 135 -6.04 10.90 -3.60
CA ASN A 135 -5.20 12.11 -3.55
C ASN A 135 -5.86 13.26 -2.78
N PRO A 136 -6.16 13.09 -1.47
CA PRO A 136 -6.84 14.11 -0.68
C PRO A 136 -6.03 15.41 -0.55
N ASP A 137 -4.70 15.32 -0.42
CA ASP A 137 -3.82 16.50 -0.31
C ASP A 137 -3.82 17.35 -1.59
N LEU A 138 -3.86 16.70 -2.75
CA LEU A 138 -3.98 17.39 -4.03
C LEU A 138 -5.32 18.13 -4.11
N LEU A 139 -6.42 17.49 -3.69
CA LEU A 139 -7.73 18.14 -3.68
C LEU A 139 -7.74 19.35 -2.75
N LYS A 140 -7.10 19.26 -1.58
CA LYS A 140 -6.95 20.38 -0.65
C LYS A 140 -6.20 21.55 -1.30
N LYS A 141 -5.06 21.29 -1.95
CA LYS A 141 -4.29 22.32 -2.67
C LYS A 141 -5.08 22.97 -3.81
N LEU A 142 -5.80 22.17 -4.59
CA LEU A 142 -6.63 22.69 -5.69
C LEU A 142 -7.81 23.51 -5.15
N ALA A 143 -8.38 23.13 -4.01
CA ALA A 143 -9.43 23.87 -3.33
C ALA A 143 -8.95 25.21 -2.76
N GLU A 144 -7.73 25.26 -2.20
CA GLU A 144 -7.10 26.52 -1.74
C GLU A 144 -6.95 27.53 -2.90
N LYS A 145 -6.70 27.05 -4.12
CA LYS A 145 -6.67 27.85 -5.35
C LYS A 145 -8.05 28.15 -5.95
N LYS A 146 -9.12 27.65 -5.33
CA LYS A 146 -10.51 27.73 -5.83
C LYS A 146 -10.66 27.14 -7.25
N THR A 147 -9.86 26.14 -7.58
CA THR A 147 -9.84 25.52 -8.91
C THR A 147 -11.09 24.67 -9.12
N THR A 148 -11.72 24.76 -10.29
CA THR A 148 -12.75 23.80 -10.71
C THR A 148 -12.08 22.59 -11.36
N VAL A 149 -12.37 21.38 -10.90
CA VAL A 149 -11.65 20.17 -11.35
C VAL A 149 -12.61 19.19 -12.02
N LEU A 150 -12.32 18.84 -13.27
CA LEU A 150 -13.01 17.80 -14.03
C LEU A 150 -12.11 16.56 -14.09
N ALA A 151 -12.45 15.55 -13.31
CA ALA A 151 -11.68 14.31 -13.20
C ALA A 151 -12.08 13.31 -14.31
N MET A 152 -11.16 13.02 -15.24
CA MET A 152 -11.39 12.10 -16.35
C MET A 152 -11.58 10.64 -15.91
N ASP A 153 -11.10 10.26 -14.71
CA ASP A 153 -11.35 8.95 -14.11
C ASP A 153 -12.74 8.79 -13.49
N GLN A 154 -13.47 9.90 -13.27
CA GLN A 154 -14.80 9.89 -12.65
C GLN A 154 -15.93 10.01 -13.68
N VAL A 155 -15.62 9.92 -14.98
CA VAL A 155 -16.65 9.89 -16.04
C VAL A 155 -17.55 8.67 -15.85
N PRO A 156 -18.87 8.84 -15.66
CA PRO A 156 -19.77 7.72 -15.49
C PRO A 156 -19.87 6.90 -16.79
N ARG A 157 -19.83 5.58 -16.66
CA ARG A 157 -19.91 4.65 -17.81
C ARG A 157 -21.35 4.47 -18.28
N VAL A 158 -21.90 5.51 -18.90
CA VAL A 158 -23.24 5.54 -19.50
C VAL A 158 -23.16 5.73 -21.02
N THR A 159 -24.17 5.28 -21.76
CA THR A 159 -24.16 5.26 -23.24
C THR A 159 -23.78 6.61 -23.86
N ILE A 160 -24.33 7.72 -23.34
CA ILE A 160 -24.07 9.07 -23.88
C ILE A 160 -22.64 9.58 -23.59
N ALA A 161 -21.92 8.96 -22.65
CA ALA A 161 -20.60 9.37 -22.22
C ALA A 161 -19.44 8.55 -22.81
N GLN A 162 -19.75 7.50 -23.57
CA GLN A 162 -18.75 6.59 -24.12
C GLN A 162 -17.75 7.30 -25.06
N GLY A 163 -18.20 8.32 -25.79
CA GLY A 163 -17.34 9.08 -26.72
C GLY A 163 -16.20 9.85 -26.07
N TYR A 164 -16.21 10.02 -24.75
CA TYR A 164 -15.18 10.75 -23.99
C TYR A 164 -14.71 10.00 -22.74
N ASP A 165 -14.87 8.67 -22.70
CA ASP A 165 -14.32 7.82 -21.63
C ASP A 165 -12.82 7.57 -21.86
N ALA A 166 -11.99 8.27 -21.07
CA ALA A 166 -10.55 8.15 -21.13
C ALA A 166 -10.03 6.80 -20.61
N LEU A 167 -10.68 6.18 -19.62
CA LEU A 167 -10.27 4.87 -19.08
C LEU A 167 -10.48 3.78 -20.12
N SER A 168 -11.60 3.80 -20.83
CA SER A 168 -11.87 2.86 -21.93
C SER A 168 -10.86 3.04 -23.07
N SER A 169 -10.55 4.29 -23.43
CA SER A 169 -9.53 4.59 -24.46
C SER A 169 -8.16 4.03 -24.08
N MET A 170 -7.70 4.25 -22.84
CA MET A 170 -6.41 3.74 -22.37
C MET A 170 -6.41 2.21 -22.24
N ALA A 171 -7.51 1.61 -21.81
CA ALA A 171 -7.64 0.15 -21.74
C ALA A 171 -7.54 -0.49 -23.14
N ASN A 172 -8.16 0.12 -24.15
CA ASN A 172 -8.06 -0.35 -25.53
C ASN A 172 -6.60 -0.32 -26.04
N ILE A 173 -5.90 0.81 -25.86
CA ILE A 173 -4.48 0.94 -26.22
C ILE A 173 -3.62 -0.07 -25.46
N ALA A 174 -3.86 -0.26 -24.16
CA ALA A 174 -3.13 -1.21 -23.33
C ALA A 174 -3.33 -2.65 -23.82
N GLY A 175 -4.57 -3.04 -24.16
CA GLY A 175 -4.88 -4.34 -24.72
C GLY A 175 -4.14 -4.59 -26.04
N TYR A 176 -4.22 -3.66 -26.99
CA TYR A 176 -3.46 -3.74 -28.25
C TYR A 176 -1.95 -3.84 -28.00
N LYS A 177 -1.40 -2.97 -27.15
CA LYS A 177 0.04 -2.92 -26.86
C LYS A 177 0.53 -4.20 -26.19
N ALA A 178 -0.26 -4.81 -25.31
CA ALA A 178 0.06 -6.07 -24.67
C ALA A 178 0.31 -7.17 -25.72
N VAL A 179 -0.53 -7.27 -26.75
CA VAL A 179 -0.33 -8.26 -27.82
C VAL A 179 0.92 -7.95 -28.67
N VAL A 180 1.18 -6.68 -28.98
CA VAL A 180 2.39 -6.29 -29.72
C VAL A 180 3.65 -6.62 -28.93
N LEU A 181 3.66 -6.37 -27.62
CA LEU A 181 4.78 -6.74 -26.76
C LEU A 181 4.92 -8.27 -26.68
N ALA A 182 3.82 -9.00 -26.53
CA ALA A 182 3.84 -10.46 -26.53
C ALA A 182 4.44 -11.00 -27.84
N ALA A 183 4.07 -10.45 -29.00
CA ALA A 183 4.64 -10.83 -30.28
C ALA A 183 6.14 -10.51 -30.40
N ASN A 184 6.60 -9.40 -29.82
CA ASN A 184 8.01 -9.02 -29.82
C ASN A 184 8.87 -9.92 -28.92
N HIS A 185 8.32 -10.40 -27.81
CA HIS A 185 9.03 -11.27 -26.86
C HIS A 185 8.89 -12.76 -27.18
N PHE A 186 7.84 -13.16 -27.89
CA PHE A 186 7.58 -14.55 -28.23
C PHE A 186 8.33 -14.96 -29.51
N GLY A 187 9.26 -15.90 -29.39
CA GLY A 187 10.18 -16.30 -30.48
C GLY A 187 9.58 -17.15 -31.61
N ARG A 188 8.24 -17.26 -31.72
CA ARG A 188 7.55 -18.02 -32.77
C ARG A 188 6.48 -17.18 -33.45
N PHE A 189 6.06 -17.60 -34.65
CA PHE A 189 4.99 -16.93 -35.39
C PHE A 189 3.64 -17.02 -34.67
N PHE A 190 2.89 -15.92 -34.66
CA PHE A 190 1.48 -15.92 -34.27
C PHE A 190 0.63 -16.64 -35.31
N THR A 191 0.84 -16.32 -36.59
CA THR A 191 0.14 -16.93 -37.71
C THR A 191 0.70 -18.31 -38.03
N GLY A 192 -0.15 -19.32 -38.04
CA GLY A 192 0.20 -20.64 -38.53
C GLY A 192 0.39 -20.63 -40.05
N GLN A 193 1.39 -21.36 -40.53
CA GLN A 193 1.75 -21.38 -41.96
C GLN A 193 2.10 -22.81 -42.40
N ILE A 194 1.79 -23.11 -43.65
CA ILE A 194 2.25 -24.34 -44.32
C ILE A 194 3.20 -23.89 -45.42
N THR A 195 4.45 -24.33 -45.33
CA THR A 195 5.49 -24.04 -46.31
C THR A 195 6.10 -25.34 -46.81
N ALA A 196 6.95 -25.27 -47.84
CA ALA A 196 7.73 -26.41 -48.29
C ALA A 196 8.64 -26.99 -47.18
N ALA A 197 9.02 -26.17 -46.20
CA ALA A 197 9.85 -26.58 -45.06
C ALA A 197 9.07 -27.20 -43.90
N GLY A 198 7.74 -27.33 -44.02
CA GLY A 198 6.88 -27.94 -43.02
C GLY A 198 5.76 -27.03 -42.52
N LYS A 199 5.00 -27.56 -41.55
CA LYS A 199 3.84 -26.89 -40.94
C LYS A 199 4.25 -26.26 -39.61
N VAL A 200 4.03 -24.96 -39.48
CA VAL A 200 4.16 -24.23 -38.21
C VAL A 200 2.75 -23.96 -37.67
N PRO A 201 2.41 -24.46 -36.47
CA PRO A 201 1.10 -24.19 -35.88
C PRO A 201 0.98 -22.72 -35.46
N PRO A 202 -0.24 -22.14 -35.45
CA PRO A 202 -0.47 -20.81 -34.92
C PRO A 202 -0.21 -20.76 -33.41
N ALA A 203 0.16 -19.59 -32.90
CA ALA A 203 0.23 -19.36 -31.47
C ALA A 203 -1.16 -19.45 -30.82
N LYS A 204 -1.21 -19.89 -29.57
CA LYS A 204 -2.41 -19.96 -28.75
C LYS A 204 -2.34 -18.90 -27.65
N VAL A 205 -3.33 -18.01 -27.62
CA VAL A 205 -3.39 -16.88 -26.69
C VAL A 205 -4.61 -17.05 -25.78
N LEU A 206 -4.38 -17.10 -24.47
CA LEU A 206 -5.43 -17.05 -23.45
C LEU A 206 -5.61 -15.62 -22.95
N ILE A 207 -6.85 -15.14 -22.88
CA ILE A 207 -7.20 -13.83 -22.35
C ILE A 207 -8.11 -14.01 -21.15
N ILE A 208 -7.69 -13.49 -20.00
CA ILE A 208 -8.44 -13.56 -18.74
C ILE A 208 -9.00 -12.17 -18.43
N GLY A 209 -10.33 -12.06 -18.45
CA GLY A 209 -11.09 -10.81 -18.35
C GLY A 209 -11.49 -10.26 -19.72
N GLY A 210 -12.78 -10.11 -19.97
CA GLY A 210 -13.42 -9.53 -21.16
C GLY A 210 -13.88 -8.10 -20.92
N GLY A 211 -13.02 -7.27 -20.30
CA GLY A 211 -13.16 -5.82 -20.31
C GLY A 211 -12.67 -5.21 -21.62
N VAL A 212 -12.62 -3.87 -21.71
CA VAL A 212 -12.15 -3.18 -22.91
C VAL A 212 -10.73 -3.62 -23.33
N ALA A 213 -9.81 -3.76 -22.36
CA ALA A 213 -8.45 -4.25 -22.64
C ALA A 213 -8.42 -5.71 -23.11
N GLY A 214 -9.23 -6.57 -22.51
CA GLY A 214 -9.32 -7.98 -22.89
C GLY A 214 -9.86 -8.18 -24.30
N LEU A 215 -10.93 -7.46 -24.65
CA LEU A 215 -11.53 -7.52 -25.99
C LEU A 215 -10.60 -6.91 -27.06
N ALA A 216 -9.91 -5.81 -26.75
CA ALA A 216 -8.90 -5.24 -27.64
C ALA A 216 -7.75 -6.22 -27.89
N SER A 217 -7.29 -6.92 -26.83
CA SER A 217 -6.28 -7.98 -26.93
C SER A 217 -6.78 -9.14 -27.79
N ALA A 218 -8.05 -9.54 -27.64
CA ALA A 218 -8.64 -10.63 -28.41
C ALA A 218 -8.70 -10.30 -29.89
N GLY A 219 -9.21 -9.11 -30.23
CA GLY A 219 -9.25 -8.64 -31.61
C GLY A 219 -7.85 -8.55 -32.24
N ALA A 220 -6.88 -7.97 -31.53
CA ALA A 220 -5.51 -7.84 -32.02
C ALA A 220 -4.84 -9.19 -32.23
N ALA A 221 -4.87 -10.08 -31.22
CA ALA A 221 -4.28 -11.43 -31.34
C ALA A 221 -4.92 -12.25 -32.45
N LYS A 222 -6.25 -12.20 -32.57
CA LYS A 222 -6.99 -12.88 -33.64
C LYS A 222 -6.61 -12.36 -35.02
N SER A 223 -6.51 -11.04 -35.18
CA SER A 223 -6.12 -10.41 -36.45
C SER A 223 -4.70 -10.78 -36.89
N MET A 224 -3.80 -11.06 -35.94
CA MET A 224 -2.44 -11.55 -36.20
C MET A 224 -2.38 -13.07 -36.46
N GLY A 225 -3.52 -13.75 -36.55
CA GLY A 225 -3.61 -15.16 -36.93
C GLY A 225 -3.41 -16.17 -35.80
N ALA A 226 -3.42 -15.72 -34.54
CA ALA A 226 -3.38 -16.62 -33.39
C ALA A 226 -4.75 -17.26 -33.12
N VAL A 227 -4.73 -18.41 -32.44
CA VAL A 227 -5.92 -19.01 -31.83
C VAL A 227 -6.14 -18.33 -30.48
N VAL A 228 -7.29 -17.70 -30.30
CA VAL A 228 -7.60 -16.96 -29.07
C VAL A 228 -8.64 -17.70 -28.25
N ARG A 229 -8.37 -17.88 -26.96
CA ARG A 229 -9.29 -18.39 -25.95
C ARG A 229 -9.55 -17.28 -24.94
N GLY A 230 -10.81 -17.02 -24.59
CA GLY A 230 -11.21 -15.93 -23.71
C GLY A 230 -12.01 -16.44 -22.52
N PHE A 231 -11.75 -15.90 -21.33
CA PHE A 231 -12.51 -16.18 -20.13
C PHE A 231 -12.97 -14.88 -19.46
N ASP A 232 -14.22 -14.83 -19.00
CA ASP A 232 -14.76 -13.79 -18.11
C ASP A 232 -15.90 -14.40 -17.28
N THR A 233 -16.11 -13.90 -16.07
CA THR A 233 -17.20 -14.37 -15.18
C THR A 233 -18.59 -13.91 -15.62
N ARG A 234 -18.67 -12.91 -16.53
CA ARG A 234 -19.93 -12.35 -17.05
C ARG A 234 -20.29 -12.98 -18.39
N ALA A 235 -21.51 -13.47 -18.52
CA ALA A 235 -22.02 -14.09 -19.74
C ALA A 235 -21.92 -13.17 -20.97
N ALA A 236 -22.26 -11.88 -20.81
CA ALA A 236 -22.18 -10.90 -21.90
C ALA A 236 -20.75 -10.75 -22.47
N ALA A 237 -19.72 -10.85 -21.64
CA ALA A 237 -18.34 -10.75 -22.08
C ALA A 237 -17.89 -12.01 -22.84
N LEU A 238 -18.40 -13.20 -22.47
CA LEU A 238 -18.17 -14.44 -23.21
C LEU A 238 -18.81 -14.40 -24.61
N GLU A 239 -20.02 -13.85 -24.73
CA GLU A 239 -20.64 -13.61 -26.05
C GLU A 239 -19.82 -12.66 -26.92
N GLN A 240 -19.24 -11.62 -26.32
CA GLN A 240 -18.34 -10.68 -27.01
C GLN A 240 -17.06 -11.38 -27.49
N PHE A 241 -16.42 -12.21 -26.67
CA PHE A 241 -15.28 -13.03 -27.10
C PHE A 241 -15.64 -13.91 -28.31
N LYS A 242 -16.80 -14.57 -28.25
CA LYS A 242 -17.31 -15.39 -29.36
C LYS A 242 -17.51 -14.57 -30.63
N SER A 243 -18.07 -13.36 -30.52
CA SER A 243 -18.26 -12.46 -31.67
C SER A 243 -16.95 -12.02 -32.32
N LEU A 244 -15.87 -11.93 -31.55
CA LEU A 244 -14.51 -11.63 -32.03
C LEU A 244 -13.77 -12.86 -32.58
N GLY A 245 -14.42 -14.03 -32.61
CA GLY A 245 -13.82 -15.28 -33.10
C GLY A 245 -12.82 -15.92 -32.12
N ALA A 246 -12.90 -15.55 -30.83
CA ALA A 246 -12.24 -16.25 -29.74
C ALA A 246 -13.14 -17.38 -29.20
N GLU A 247 -12.51 -18.43 -28.68
CA GLU A 247 -13.20 -19.53 -27.99
C GLU A 247 -13.55 -19.08 -26.56
N PRO A 248 -14.83 -18.92 -26.19
CA PRO A 248 -15.21 -18.62 -24.82
C PRO A 248 -15.01 -19.86 -23.94
N LEU A 249 -14.30 -19.70 -22.82
CA LEU A 249 -14.10 -20.74 -21.83
C LEU A 249 -15.12 -20.59 -20.69
N GLU A 250 -15.65 -21.72 -20.23
CA GLU A 250 -16.64 -21.78 -19.15
C GLU A 250 -16.13 -22.69 -18.01
N VAL A 251 -16.60 -22.42 -16.79
CA VAL A 251 -16.38 -23.28 -15.62
C VAL A 251 -17.58 -24.22 -15.47
N ASP A 252 -17.35 -25.46 -15.04
CA ASP A 252 -18.42 -26.46 -14.83
C ASP A 252 -19.45 -26.03 -13.76
N LEU A 253 -19.11 -25.07 -12.90
CA LEU A 253 -19.98 -24.52 -11.88
C LEU A 253 -20.71 -23.26 -12.39
N LYS A 254 -22.04 -23.33 -12.52
CA LYS A 254 -22.86 -22.21 -12.99
C LYS A 254 -23.22 -21.26 -11.84
N GLU A 255 -22.47 -20.18 -11.73
CA GLU A 255 -22.77 -19.03 -10.89
C GLU A 255 -22.78 -17.76 -11.76
N SER A 256 -23.75 -16.86 -11.56
CA SER A 256 -23.73 -15.57 -12.27
C SER A 256 -22.64 -14.68 -11.70
N GLY A 257 -21.75 -14.15 -12.54
CA GLY A 257 -20.73 -13.16 -12.17
C GLY A 257 -21.15 -11.70 -12.37
N GLU A 258 -22.42 -11.43 -12.71
CA GLU A 258 -22.91 -10.07 -12.93
C GLU A 258 -23.00 -9.27 -11.61
N GLY A 259 -22.37 -8.10 -11.60
CA GLY A 259 -22.46 -7.10 -10.54
C GLY A 259 -23.19 -5.82 -11.01
N GLN A 260 -23.25 -4.80 -10.16
CA GLN A 260 -23.89 -3.53 -10.51
C GLN A 260 -23.08 -2.76 -11.57
N GLY A 261 -23.79 -2.11 -12.51
CA GLY A 261 -23.18 -1.22 -13.50
C GLY A 261 -22.28 -1.91 -14.55
N GLY A 262 -22.49 -3.21 -14.81
CA GLY A 262 -21.72 -3.98 -15.80
C GLY A 262 -20.35 -4.47 -15.30
N TYR A 263 -20.04 -4.28 -14.02
CA TYR A 263 -18.87 -4.85 -13.36
C TYR A 263 -19.11 -6.30 -12.93
N ALA A 264 -18.04 -7.05 -12.74
CA ALA A 264 -18.11 -8.37 -12.12
C ALA A 264 -18.30 -8.24 -10.60
N LYS A 265 -19.03 -9.17 -9.98
CA LYS A 265 -19.04 -9.33 -8.52
C LYS A 265 -18.01 -10.38 -8.08
N GLU A 266 -17.73 -10.42 -6.78
CA GLU A 266 -16.93 -11.48 -6.18
C GLU A 266 -17.69 -12.82 -6.24
N MET A 267 -17.00 -13.87 -6.70
CA MET A 267 -17.56 -15.21 -6.89
C MET A 267 -17.38 -16.07 -5.64
N SER A 268 -18.14 -17.17 -5.53
CA SER A 268 -17.95 -18.15 -4.45
C SER A 268 -16.55 -18.79 -4.49
N LYS A 269 -16.09 -19.32 -3.35
CA LYS A 269 -14.79 -20.00 -3.26
C LYS A 269 -14.74 -21.22 -4.18
N GLU A 270 -15.85 -21.96 -4.26
CA GLU A 270 -16.01 -23.14 -5.09
C GLU A 270 -15.90 -22.78 -6.58
N PHE A 271 -16.42 -21.61 -6.99
CA PHE A 271 -16.25 -21.10 -8.34
C PHE A 271 -14.79 -20.75 -8.63
N ILE A 272 -14.12 -20.05 -7.70
CA ILE A 272 -12.71 -19.66 -7.84
C ILE A 272 -11.81 -20.89 -7.93
N GLU A 273 -12.04 -21.94 -7.13
CA GLU A 273 -11.29 -23.19 -7.22
C GLU A 273 -11.46 -23.87 -8.59
N ALA A 274 -12.68 -23.90 -9.10
CA ALA A 274 -12.97 -24.47 -10.42
C ALA A 274 -12.41 -23.61 -11.56
N GLU A 275 -12.41 -22.29 -11.43
CA GLU A 275 -11.76 -21.33 -12.33
C GLU A 275 -10.23 -21.55 -12.35
N MET A 276 -9.59 -21.68 -11.19
CA MET A 276 -8.15 -21.96 -11.11
C MET A 276 -7.80 -23.31 -11.73
N LYS A 277 -8.65 -24.33 -11.56
CA LYS A 277 -8.48 -25.64 -12.22
C LYS A 277 -8.58 -25.53 -13.75
N LEU A 278 -9.51 -24.72 -14.26
CA LEU A 278 -9.62 -24.43 -15.69
C LEU A 278 -8.36 -23.74 -16.20
N PHE A 279 -7.88 -22.70 -15.52
CA PHE A 279 -6.67 -21.99 -15.93
C PHE A 279 -5.43 -22.88 -15.89
N ALA A 280 -5.25 -23.70 -14.84
CA ALA A 280 -4.16 -24.65 -14.75
C ALA A 280 -4.13 -25.61 -15.96
N LYS A 281 -5.31 -26.09 -16.39
CA LYS A 281 -5.43 -26.92 -17.59
C LYS A 281 -5.08 -26.16 -18.87
N GLN A 282 -5.51 -24.90 -19.00
CA GLN A 282 -5.22 -24.09 -20.19
C GLN A 282 -3.74 -23.69 -20.28
N CYS A 283 -3.09 -23.37 -19.15
CA CYS A 283 -1.69 -22.96 -19.07
C CYS A 283 -0.72 -24.04 -19.61
N GLN A 284 -1.14 -25.30 -19.64
CA GLN A 284 -0.34 -26.40 -20.22
C GLN A 284 -0.30 -26.38 -21.76
N ASP A 285 -1.25 -25.71 -22.41
CA ASP A 285 -1.44 -25.77 -23.86
C ASP A 285 -1.26 -24.42 -24.58
N VAL A 286 -1.41 -23.30 -23.86
CA VAL A 286 -1.32 -21.96 -24.45
C VAL A 286 0.09 -21.42 -24.43
N ASP A 287 0.44 -20.61 -25.43
CA ASP A 287 1.77 -20.03 -25.56
C ASP A 287 1.87 -18.66 -24.85
N ILE A 288 0.76 -17.92 -24.80
CA ILE A 288 0.69 -16.54 -24.33
C ILE A 288 -0.56 -16.37 -23.46
N ILE A 289 -0.41 -15.69 -22.33
CA ILE A 289 -1.51 -15.34 -21.43
C ILE A 289 -1.54 -13.82 -21.25
N ILE A 290 -2.71 -13.22 -21.44
CA ILE A 290 -2.96 -11.79 -21.21
C ILE A 290 -4.04 -11.67 -20.13
N THR A 291 -3.65 -11.23 -18.95
CA THR A 291 -4.56 -11.01 -17.82
C THR A 291 -4.97 -9.54 -17.74
N THR A 292 -6.28 -9.29 -17.78
CA THR A 292 -6.85 -7.93 -17.72
C THR A 292 -7.85 -7.74 -16.59
N ALA A 293 -8.00 -8.77 -15.75
CA ALA A 293 -8.74 -8.74 -14.49
C ALA A 293 -7.99 -7.85 -13.47
N LEU A 294 -8.11 -6.54 -13.65
CA LEU A 294 -7.59 -5.54 -12.73
C LEU A 294 -8.75 -4.87 -12.00
N ILE A 295 -8.92 -5.26 -10.74
CA ILE A 295 -9.42 -4.36 -9.69
C ILE A 295 -8.19 -4.15 -8.81
N PRO A 296 -7.50 -3.00 -8.88
CA PRO A 296 -6.28 -2.82 -8.08
C PRO A 296 -6.61 -3.01 -6.59
N GLY A 297 -5.64 -3.46 -5.78
CA GLY A 297 -5.70 -3.69 -4.32
C GLY A 297 -6.21 -2.54 -3.44
N LEU A 298 -6.83 -1.52 -4.04
CA LEU A 298 -7.69 -0.50 -3.48
C LEU A 298 -8.77 -1.04 -2.56
N THR A 299 -9.45 -2.16 -2.82
CA THR A 299 -10.53 -2.59 -1.92
C THR A 299 -9.99 -3.01 -0.56
N ILE A 300 -8.90 -3.80 -0.54
CA ILE A 300 -8.26 -4.21 0.72
C ILE A 300 -7.61 -2.98 1.36
N ALA A 301 -6.74 -2.26 0.65
CA ALA A 301 -6.03 -1.10 1.19
C ALA A 301 -6.95 0.08 1.61
N LYS A 302 -8.10 0.30 0.95
CA LYS A 302 -9.09 1.34 1.34
C LYS A 302 -10.01 0.90 2.49
N ARG A 303 -10.21 -0.39 2.68
CA ARG A 303 -11.08 -0.90 3.77
C ARG A 303 -10.30 -1.14 5.05
N ILE A 304 -8.98 -1.34 4.99
CA ILE A 304 -8.19 -1.47 6.21
C ILE A 304 -8.19 -0.18 7.01
N GLN A 305 -8.28 -0.31 8.32
CA GLN A 305 -8.00 0.79 9.24
C GLN A 305 -6.48 0.88 9.44
N ILE A 306 -5.96 2.08 9.74
CA ILE A 306 -4.53 2.26 10.02
C ILE A 306 -4.06 1.41 11.24
N THR A 307 -4.99 1.09 12.14
CA THR A 307 -4.74 0.16 13.26
C THR A 307 -4.41 -1.27 12.81
N ASP A 308 -4.88 -1.67 11.62
CA ASP A 308 -4.71 -3.01 11.04
C ASP A 308 -3.54 -3.08 10.02
N LEU A 309 -2.79 -1.99 9.88
CA LEU A 309 -1.63 -1.91 8.99
C LEU A 309 -0.57 -2.99 9.28
N PRO A 310 -0.22 -3.34 10.54
CA PRO A 310 0.77 -4.37 10.82
C PRO A 310 0.42 -5.75 10.21
N GLN A 311 -0.87 -6.11 10.23
CA GLN A 311 -1.38 -7.36 9.66
C GLN A 311 -1.25 -7.35 8.14
N LEU A 312 -1.61 -6.24 7.50
CA LEU A 312 -1.50 -6.11 6.05
C LEU A 312 -0.05 -6.21 5.58
N VAL A 313 0.89 -5.57 6.29
CA VAL A 313 2.33 -5.65 5.99
C VAL A 313 2.82 -7.09 6.10
N ALA A 314 2.46 -7.81 7.16
CA ALA A 314 2.77 -9.23 7.28
C ALA A 314 2.16 -10.05 6.14
N ALA A 315 0.90 -9.79 5.75
CA ALA A 315 0.28 -10.48 4.62
C ALA A 315 1.06 -10.26 3.31
N PHE A 316 1.53 -9.03 3.02
CA PHE A 316 2.29 -8.74 1.82
C PHE A 316 3.64 -9.46 1.75
N HIS A 317 4.39 -9.52 2.86
CA HIS A 317 5.63 -10.28 2.88
C HIS A 317 5.40 -11.76 2.53
N SER A 318 4.25 -12.33 2.95
CA SER A 318 3.95 -13.72 2.60
C SER A 318 3.80 -13.91 1.09
N LEU A 319 3.12 -12.98 0.40
CA LEU A 319 2.96 -13.01 -1.06
C LEU A 319 4.30 -12.86 -1.78
N VAL A 320 5.20 -12.00 -1.29
CA VAL A 320 6.56 -11.87 -1.85
C VAL A 320 7.36 -13.16 -1.67
N GLY A 321 7.31 -13.77 -0.48
CA GLY A 321 7.97 -15.04 -0.20
C GLY A 321 7.46 -16.18 -1.09
N LEU A 322 6.14 -16.26 -1.29
CA LEU A 322 5.54 -17.26 -2.19
C LEU A 322 5.94 -17.03 -3.64
N ALA A 323 5.92 -15.78 -4.12
CA ALA A 323 6.35 -15.43 -5.47
C ALA A 323 7.81 -15.86 -5.71
N ALA A 324 8.72 -15.58 -4.77
CA ALA A 324 10.12 -15.98 -4.86
C ALA A 324 10.29 -17.51 -4.96
N VAL A 325 9.54 -18.29 -4.17
CA VAL A 325 9.52 -19.77 -4.27
C VAL A 325 9.07 -20.21 -5.66
N LEU A 326 7.98 -19.64 -6.15
CA LEU A 326 7.41 -19.98 -7.46
C LEU A 326 8.37 -19.64 -8.59
N THR A 327 9.01 -18.45 -8.57
CA THR A 327 10.01 -18.08 -9.58
C THR A 327 11.20 -19.03 -9.57
N CYS A 328 11.78 -19.32 -8.40
CA CYS A 328 12.96 -20.19 -8.32
C CYS A 328 12.69 -21.61 -8.81
N VAL A 329 11.53 -22.17 -8.48
CA VAL A 329 11.12 -23.50 -8.95
C VAL A 329 10.82 -23.47 -10.45
N ALA A 330 10.12 -22.46 -10.95
CA ALA A 330 9.80 -22.32 -12.36
C ALA A 330 11.06 -22.18 -13.22
N GLU A 331 12.01 -21.35 -12.80
CA GLU A 331 13.27 -21.16 -13.51
C GLU A 331 14.09 -22.46 -13.55
N TYR A 332 14.15 -23.19 -12.43
CA TYR A 332 14.81 -24.51 -12.41
C TYR A 332 14.19 -25.46 -13.43
N MET A 333 12.86 -25.47 -13.57
CA MET A 333 12.16 -26.33 -14.52
C MET A 333 12.44 -25.93 -15.98
N ILE A 334 12.49 -24.62 -16.25
CA ILE A 334 12.73 -24.07 -17.60
C ILE A 334 14.18 -24.30 -18.04
N GLU A 335 15.15 -24.04 -17.15
CA GLU A 335 16.58 -24.10 -17.47
C GLU A 335 17.20 -25.49 -17.31
N TYR A 336 16.47 -26.45 -16.72
CA TYR A 336 16.97 -27.80 -16.52
C TYR A 336 17.61 -28.45 -17.76
N PRO A 337 17.00 -28.39 -18.97
CA PRO A 337 17.60 -28.96 -20.17
C PRO A 337 18.93 -28.33 -20.58
N HIS A 338 19.20 -27.08 -20.16
CA HIS A 338 20.38 -26.31 -20.55
C HIS A 338 21.56 -26.48 -19.58
N PHE A 339 21.32 -26.97 -18.36
CA PHE A 339 22.37 -27.13 -17.33
C PHE A 339 23.54 -28.02 -17.75
N ALA A 340 23.34 -28.95 -18.69
CA ALA A 340 24.42 -29.82 -19.18
C ALA A 340 25.49 -29.06 -19.99
N THR A 341 25.12 -27.92 -20.59
CA THR A 341 25.98 -27.15 -21.50
C THR A 341 26.32 -25.76 -20.98
N ASP A 342 25.66 -25.30 -19.91
CA ASP A 342 25.86 -23.98 -19.34
C ASP A 342 26.99 -23.98 -18.28
N PRO A 343 28.11 -23.25 -18.49
CA PRO A 343 29.16 -23.11 -17.49
C PRO A 343 28.68 -22.42 -16.19
N ALA A 344 27.57 -21.68 -16.22
CA ALA A 344 26.97 -21.02 -15.07
C ALA A 344 25.89 -21.86 -14.36
N ALA A 345 25.61 -23.09 -14.81
CA ALA A 345 24.52 -23.93 -14.28
C ALA A 345 24.53 -24.08 -12.75
N ASN A 346 25.73 -24.22 -12.15
CA ASN A 346 25.87 -24.35 -10.71
C ASN A 346 25.46 -23.07 -9.95
N LEU A 347 25.74 -21.89 -10.50
CA LEU A 347 25.34 -20.62 -9.91
C LEU A 347 23.82 -20.51 -9.92
N THR A 348 23.18 -20.74 -11.07
CA THR A 348 21.72 -20.72 -11.23
C THR A 348 21.04 -21.67 -10.25
N LYS A 349 21.54 -22.90 -10.12
CA LYS A 349 21.05 -23.89 -9.14
C LYS A 349 21.19 -23.40 -7.70
N VAL A 350 22.36 -22.93 -7.29
CA VAL A 350 22.60 -22.44 -5.92
C VAL A 350 21.67 -21.28 -5.58
N VAL A 351 21.54 -20.31 -6.49
CA VAL A 351 20.69 -19.14 -6.27
C VAL A 351 19.20 -19.53 -6.20
N ALA A 352 18.74 -20.43 -7.07
CA ALA A 352 17.38 -20.95 -7.03
C ALA A 352 17.08 -21.64 -5.67
N TYR A 353 17.99 -22.51 -5.19
CA TYR A 353 17.81 -23.20 -3.92
C TYR A 353 17.75 -22.23 -2.72
N LEU A 354 18.63 -21.22 -2.70
CA LEU A 354 18.63 -20.20 -1.65
C LEU A 354 17.38 -19.31 -1.72
N GLY A 355 16.96 -18.90 -2.91
CA GLY A 355 15.74 -18.11 -3.12
C GLY A 355 14.49 -18.88 -2.68
N THR A 356 14.39 -20.17 -3.00
CA THR A 356 13.32 -21.05 -2.50
C THR A 356 13.33 -21.16 -0.97
N TYR A 357 14.49 -21.32 -0.35
CA TYR A 357 14.58 -21.39 1.11
C TYR A 357 14.15 -20.09 1.80
N ILE A 358 14.69 -18.94 1.36
CA ILE A 358 14.36 -17.63 1.94
C ILE A 358 12.89 -17.32 1.73
N GLY A 359 12.36 -17.57 0.52
CA GLY A 359 10.96 -17.37 0.20
C GLY A 359 10.02 -18.24 1.04
N GLY A 360 10.37 -19.51 1.27
CA GLY A 360 9.57 -20.43 2.09
C GLY A 360 9.49 -20.03 3.56
N VAL A 361 10.62 -19.60 4.16
CA VAL A 361 10.65 -19.04 5.54
C VAL A 361 9.79 -17.77 5.61
N THR A 362 9.95 -16.89 4.62
CA THR A 362 9.25 -15.59 4.57
C THR A 362 7.75 -15.79 4.44
N PHE A 363 7.32 -16.69 3.55
CA PHE A 363 5.92 -17.02 3.33
C PHE A 363 5.23 -17.48 4.62
N SER A 364 5.73 -18.55 5.22
CA SER A 364 5.06 -19.18 6.35
C SER A 364 5.22 -18.39 7.65
N GLY A 365 6.39 -17.79 7.88
CA GLY A 365 6.62 -16.93 9.04
C GLY A 365 5.69 -15.72 9.04
N SER A 366 5.53 -15.09 7.88
CA SER A 366 4.66 -13.92 7.74
C SER A 366 3.18 -14.27 7.92
N LEU A 367 2.77 -15.48 7.53
CA LEU A 367 1.41 -15.97 7.75
C LEU A 367 1.10 -16.24 9.23
N ILE A 368 2.06 -16.75 10.00
CA ILE A 368 1.94 -16.88 11.45
C ILE A 368 1.91 -15.51 12.13
N ALA A 369 2.75 -14.58 11.68
CA ALA A 369 2.75 -13.21 12.19
C ALA A 369 1.39 -12.52 11.96
N TYR A 370 0.84 -12.62 10.74
CA TYR A 370 -0.51 -12.18 10.41
C TYR A 370 -1.55 -12.81 11.36
N GLY A 371 -1.54 -14.15 11.49
CA GLY A 371 -2.51 -14.86 12.33
C GLY A 371 -2.48 -14.43 13.79
N LYS A 372 -1.29 -14.18 14.36
CA LYS A 372 -1.13 -13.70 15.75
C LYS A 372 -1.58 -12.25 15.92
N LEU A 373 -1.26 -11.36 14.97
CA LEU A 373 -1.64 -9.95 15.04
C LEU A 373 -3.15 -9.73 14.81
N GLN A 374 -3.75 -10.54 13.94
CA GLN A 374 -5.19 -10.54 13.67
C GLN A 374 -6.01 -11.15 14.83
N GLY A 375 -5.36 -11.89 15.73
CA GLY A 375 -6.03 -12.60 16.83
C GLY A 375 -6.68 -13.92 16.41
N ILE A 376 -6.37 -14.43 15.22
CA ILE A 376 -6.78 -15.76 14.75
C ILE A 376 -5.98 -16.84 15.51
N LEU A 377 -4.71 -16.57 15.78
CA LEU A 377 -3.82 -17.41 16.57
C LEU A 377 -3.58 -16.78 17.95
N ASN A 378 -3.31 -17.62 18.94
CA ASN A 378 -2.95 -17.15 20.28
C ASN A 378 -1.65 -16.32 20.23
N SER A 379 -1.70 -15.13 20.83
CA SER A 379 -0.55 -14.22 20.92
C SER A 379 0.55 -14.75 21.85
N ALA A 380 0.26 -15.70 22.74
CA ALA A 380 1.25 -16.36 23.58
C ALA A 380 2.29 -17.13 22.75
N PRO A 381 3.57 -17.17 23.17
CA PRO A 381 4.60 -17.97 22.51
C PRO A 381 4.29 -19.47 22.65
N LEU A 382 4.28 -20.20 21.52
CA LEU A 382 4.09 -21.64 21.51
C LEU A 382 5.45 -22.35 21.66
N LEU A 383 5.70 -22.93 22.84
CA LEU A 383 6.98 -23.56 23.16
C LEU A 383 6.90 -25.08 23.00
N LEU A 384 7.37 -25.59 21.87
CA LEU A 384 7.48 -27.04 21.65
C LEU A 384 8.62 -27.65 22.50
N PRO A 385 8.43 -28.87 23.06
CA PRO A 385 9.53 -29.61 23.68
C PRO A 385 10.68 -29.81 22.69
N GLY A 386 11.92 -29.45 23.09
CA GLY A 386 13.09 -29.62 22.23
C GLY A 386 13.15 -28.70 21.00
N ARG A 387 12.43 -27.57 20.98
CA ARG A 387 12.35 -26.65 19.82
C ARG A 387 13.69 -26.26 19.20
N HIS A 388 14.74 -26.09 20.01
CA HIS A 388 16.07 -25.72 19.51
C HIS A 388 16.71 -26.86 18.72
N ALA A 389 16.55 -28.11 19.18
CA ALA A 389 17.02 -29.29 18.46
C ALA A 389 16.22 -29.48 17.15
N LEU A 390 14.90 -29.25 17.19
CA LEU A 390 14.05 -29.28 15.99
C LEU A 390 14.52 -28.24 14.95
N ASN A 391 14.66 -26.97 15.36
CA ASN A 391 15.07 -25.89 14.45
C ASN A 391 16.50 -26.10 13.92
N ALA A 392 17.43 -26.56 14.76
CA ALA A 392 18.77 -26.93 14.32
C ALA A 392 18.74 -28.09 13.32
N GLY A 393 17.90 -29.11 13.55
CA GLY A 393 17.70 -30.22 12.64
C GLY A 393 17.10 -29.79 11.30
N LEU A 394 16.09 -28.92 11.30
CA LEU A 394 15.49 -28.35 10.08
C LEU A 394 16.51 -27.54 9.28
N LEU A 395 17.33 -26.73 9.94
CA LEU A 395 18.40 -25.98 9.29
C LEU A 395 19.46 -26.92 8.71
N ALA A 396 19.93 -27.89 9.49
CA ALA A 396 20.93 -28.87 9.04
C ALA A 396 20.42 -29.69 7.84
N ALA A 397 19.16 -30.12 7.85
CA ALA A 397 18.52 -30.80 6.72
C ALA A 397 18.41 -29.89 5.49
N SER A 398 18.06 -28.61 5.68
CA SER A 398 17.95 -27.63 4.59
C SER A 398 19.30 -27.34 3.94
N VAL A 399 20.36 -27.20 4.74
CA VAL A 399 21.73 -26.99 4.25
C VAL A 399 22.27 -28.27 3.61
N GLY A 400 22.08 -29.43 4.26
CA GLY A 400 22.52 -30.73 3.76
C GLY A 400 21.83 -31.14 2.46
N GLY A 401 20.56 -30.76 2.27
CA GLY A 401 19.78 -31.02 1.05
C GLY A 401 20.36 -30.38 -0.23
N MET A 402 21.24 -29.39 -0.10
CA MET A 402 21.98 -28.81 -1.22
C MET A 402 22.98 -29.82 -1.83
N VAL A 403 23.54 -30.73 -1.03
CA VAL A 403 24.54 -31.71 -1.50
C VAL A 403 23.97 -32.65 -2.57
N PRO A 404 22.88 -33.40 -2.32
CA PRO A 404 22.27 -34.24 -3.36
C PRO A 404 21.71 -33.40 -4.53
N TYR A 405 21.24 -32.17 -4.26
CA TYR A 405 20.78 -31.24 -5.30
C TYR A 405 21.89 -30.85 -6.29
N MET A 406 23.13 -30.71 -5.82
CA MET A 406 24.26 -30.29 -6.65
C MET A 406 24.96 -31.46 -7.34
N ILE A 407 25.11 -32.60 -6.67
CA ILE A 407 25.88 -33.74 -7.18
C ILE A 407 25.11 -34.53 -8.24
N ASP A 408 23.79 -34.67 -8.08
CA ASP A 408 22.97 -35.43 -9.02
C ASP A 408 22.41 -34.50 -10.12
N PRO A 409 22.72 -34.75 -11.40
CA PRO A 409 22.18 -33.97 -12.51
C PRO A 409 20.71 -34.34 -12.83
N SER A 410 20.11 -35.33 -12.16
CA SER A 410 18.74 -35.79 -12.40
C SER A 410 17.67 -34.73 -12.07
N TYR A 411 16.73 -34.53 -13.00
CA TYR A 411 15.57 -33.65 -12.84
C TYR A 411 14.77 -34.02 -11.59
N THR A 412 14.50 -35.32 -11.42
CA THR A 412 13.68 -35.84 -10.33
C THR A 412 14.33 -35.55 -9.00
N THR A 413 15.63 -35.74 -8.88
CA THR A 413 16.37 -35.42 -7.65
C THR A 413 16.32 -33.92 -7.39
N GLY A 414 16.60 -33.10 -8.41
CA GLY A 414 16.64 -31.66 -8.24
C GLY A 414 15.30 -31.03 -7.85
N ILE A 415 14.20 -31.42 -8.50
CA ILE A 415 12.87 -30.92 -8.17
C ILE A 415 12.40 -31.43 -6.80
N THR A 416 12.77 -32.67 -6.43
CA THR A 416 12.48 -33.22 -5.10
C THR A 416 13.22 -32.45 -4.02
N CYS A 417 14.49 -32.09 -4.26
CA CYS A 417 15.28 -31.26 -3.35
C CYS A 417 14.68 -29.84 -3.21
N LEU A 418 14.25 -29.21 -4.30
CA LEU A 418 13.57 -27.90 -4.24
C LEU A 418 12.23 -27.97 -3.50
N GLY A 419 11.43 -29.01 -3.75
CA GLY A 419 10.19 -29.25 -3.00
C GLY A 419 10.46 -29.51 -1.51
N SER A 420 11.51 -30.28 -1.21
CA SER A 420 11.91 -30.60 0.17
C SER A 420 12.40 -29.35 0.91
N VAL A 421 13.25 -28.53 0.32
CA VAL A 421 13.73 -27.29 0.96
C VAL A 421 12.59 -26.27 1.11
N SER A 422 11.65 -26.19 0.16
CA SER A 422 10.44 -25.37 0.30
C SER A 422 9.59 -25.83 1.50
N ALA A 423 9.40 -27.13 1.68
CA ALA A 423 8.64 -27.66 2.82
C ALA A 423 9.39 -27.45 4.15
N LEU A 424 10.68 -27.74 4.21
CA LEU A 424 11.51 -27.57 5.39
C LEU A 424 11.59 -26.09 5.82
N SER A 425 11.80 -25.17 4.87
CA SER A 425 11.82 -23.73 5.12
C SER A 425 10.45 -23.22 5.59
N ALA A 426 9.36 -23.69 5.00
CA ALA A 426 8.01 -23.35 5.46
C ALA A 426 7.77 -23.84 6.90
N ILE A 427 8.14 -25.08 7.23
CA ILE A 427 8.05 -25.60 8.61
C ILE A 427 8.93 -24.78 9.55
N MET A 428 10.13 -24.40 9.12
CA MET A 428 11.04 -23.59 9.92
C MET A 428 10.47 -22.18 10.18
N GLY A 429 9.87 -21.54 9.18
CA GLY A 429 9.21 -20.24 9.35
C GLY A 429 8.03 -20.31 10.33
N VAL A 430 7.24 -21.39 10.30
CA VAL A 430 6.16 -21.63 11.28
C VAL A 430 6.72 -21.82 12.68
N THR A 431 7.68 -22.73 12.85
CA THR A 431 8.22 -23.12 14.16
C THR A 431 8.96 -21.98 14.85
N LEU A 432 9.76 -21.20 14.11
CA LEU A 432 10.42 -20.01 14.64
C LEU A 432 9.41 -18.93 15.02
N THR A 433 8.48 -18.59 14.12
CA THR A 433 7.56 -17.46 14.36
C THR A 433 6.49 -17.78 15.42
N ALA A 434 6.04 -19.03 15.52
CA ALA A 434 5.04 -19.44 16.51
C ALA A 434 5.57 -19.37 17.95
N ALA A 435 6.89 -19.56 18.13
CA ALA A 435 7.58 -19.45 19.41
C ALA A 435 7.75 -17.99 19.88
N ILE A 436 7.40 -17.02 19.04
CA ILE A 436 7.52 -15.59 19.36
C ILE A 436 6.18 -15.06 19.89
N GLY A 437 6.26 -14.28 20.97
CA GLY A 437 5.10 -13.64 21.59
C GLY A 437 4.56 -12.46 20.78
N GLY A 438 3.28 -12.15 20.95
CA GLY A 438 2.59 -11.14 20.16
C GLY A 438 3.16 -9.72 20.25
N ALA A 439 3.82 -9.34 21.36
CA ALA A 439 4.42 -8.00 21.44
C ALA A 439 5.84 -7.91 20.87
N ASP A 440 6.53 -9.02 20.68
CA ASP A 440 7.79 -9.10 19.93
C ASP A 440 7.56 -9.26 18.42
N MET A 441 6.32 -9.49 18.02
CA MET A 441 5.92 -9.67 16.62
C MET A 441 6.34 -8.52 15.68
N PRO A 442 6.39 -7.25 16.09
CA PRO A 442 6.88 -6.17 15.24
C PRO A 442 8.34 -6.36 14.79
N VAL A 443 9.19 -6.95 15.64
CA VAL A 443 10.58 -7.31 15.27
C VAL A 443 10.56 -8.40 14.20
N VAL A 444 9.68 -9.40 14.34
CA VAL A 444 9.52 -10.46 13.34
C VAL A 444 9.10 -9.89 11.99
N ILE A 445 8.17 -8.93 11.96
CA ILE A 445 7.73 -8.27 10.73
C ILE A 445 8.90 -7.61 10.01
N THR A 446 9.79 -6.91 10.72
CA THR A 446 10.94 -6.22 10.12
C THR A 446 12.02 -7.19 9.65
N VAL A 447 12.23 -8.30 10.36
CA VAL A 447 13.16 -9.37 9.94
C VAL A 447 12.64 -10.04 8.65
N LEU A 448 11.35 -10.35 8.59
CA LEU A 448 10.74 -10.96 7.40
C LEU A 448 10.66 -9.97 6.22
N ASN A 449 10.52 -8.67 6.49
CA ASN A 449 10.71 -7.63 5.48
C ASN A 449 12.13 -7.69 4.88
N SER A 450 13.15 -7.82 5.72
CA SER A 450 14.53 -8.00 5.26
C SER A 450 14.67 -9.24 4.37
N TYR A 451 14.11 -10.38 4.78
CA TYR A 451 14.15 -11.62 4.00
C TYR A 451 13.43 -11.50 2.66
N SER A 452 12.32 -10.77 2.60
CA SER A 452 11.62 -10.48 1.34
C SER A 452 12.51 -9.71 0.34
N GLY A 453 13.34 -8.79 0.84
CA GLY A 453 14.34 -8.09 0.03
C GLY A 453 15.46 -9.00 -0.46
N TRP A 454 16.00 -9.85 0.41
CA TRP A 454 17.06 -10.81 0.03
C TRP A 454 16.55 -11.90 -0.93
N ALA A 455 15.28 -12.29 -0.83
CA ALA A 455 14.64 -13.17 -1.81
C ALA A 455 14.59 -12.52 -3.20
N LEU A 456 14.30 -11.21 -3.26
CA LEU A 456 14.32 -10.45 -4.51
C LEU A 456 15.74 -10.30 -5.08
N CYS A 457 16.76 -10.20 -4.22
CA CYS A 457 18.16 -10.28 -4.67
C CYS A 457 18.48 -11.65 -5.30
N ALA A 458 18.01 -12.74 -4.69
CA ALA A 458 18.18 -14.08 -5.25
C ALA A 458 17.50 -14.19 -6.62
N GLU A 459 16.26 -13.70 -6.76
CA GLU A 459 15.57 -13.64 -8.06
C GLU A 459 16.32 -12.77 -9.08
N GLY A 460 16.89 -11.65 -8.65
CA GLY A 460 17.72 -10.78 -9.48
C GLY A 460 19.02 -11.44 -9.95
N PHE A 461 19.69 -12.20 -9.09
CA PHE A 461 20.86 -13.00 -9.49
C PHE A 461 20.49 -14.15 -10.42
N LEU A 462 19.34 -14.79 -10.15
CA LEU A 462 18.83 -15.91 -10.93
C LEU A 462 18.49 -15.49 -12.37
N LEU A 463 17.81 -14.34 -12.52
CA LEU A 463 17.35 -13.80 -13.79
C LEU A 463 18.33 -12.81 -14.43
N ASN A 464 19.53 -12.63 -13.84
CA ASN A 464 20.53 -11.65 -14.26
C ASN A 464 19.96 -10.23 -14.44
N ASN A 465 19.21 -9.73 -13.43
CA ASN A 465 18.47 -8.48 -13.48
C ASN A 465 18.95 -7.49 -12.40
N ASN A 466 19.61 -6.41 -12.85
CA ASN A 466 20.13 -5.35 -11.98
C ASN A 466 19.05 -4.61 -11.18
N LEU A 467 17.84 -4.45 -11.72
CA LEU A 467 16.77 -3.75 -11.02
C LEU A 467 16.32 -4.53 -9.78
N LEU A 468 16.14 -5.85 -9.94
CA LEU A 468 15.70 -6.72 -8.84
C LEU A 468 16.75 -6.79 -7.73
N THR A 469 18.04 -6.82 -8.08
CA THR A 469 19.12 -6.81 -7.08
C THR A 469 19.21 -5.48 -6.34
N ILE A 470 19.10 -4.34 -7.03
CA ILE A 470 19.11 -3.00 -6.40
C ILE A 470 17.91 -2.84 -5.46
N VAL A 471 16.70 -3.15 -5.93
CA VAL A 471 15.47 -3.05 -5.14
C VAL A 471 15.52 -4.02 -3.95
N GLY A 472 15.96 -5.26 -4.18
CA GLY A 472 16.09 -6.26 -3.13
C GLY A 472 17.06 -5.85 -2.03
N ALA A 473 18.23 -5.30 -2.39
CA ALA A 473 19.22 -4.85 -1.41
C ALA A 473 18.73 -3.64 -0.60
N LEU A 474 17.99 -2.73 -1.24
CA LEU A 474 17.38 -1.58 -0.56
C LEU A 474 16.32 -2.03 0.47
N ILE A 475 15.43 -2.95 0.09
CA ILE A 475 14.41 -3.51 1.01
C ILE A 475 15.08 -4.32 2.13
N GLY A 476 16.05 -5.16 1.76
CA GLY A 476 16.78 -6.05 2.66
C GLY A 476 17.51 -5.29 3.76
N SER A 477 18.25 -4.25 3.38
CA SER A 477 18.98 -3.39 4.32
C SER A 477 18.03 -2.55 5.20
N SER A 478 16.97 -1.98 4.62
CA SER A 478 15.94 -1.23 5.37
C SER A 478 15.29 -2.09 6.46
N GLY A 479 14.86 -3.31 6.14
CA GLY A 479 14.30 -4.24 7.11
C GLY A 479 15.29 -4.58 8.24
N ALA A 480 16.55 -4.85 7.90
CA ALA A 480 17.58 -5.21 8.88
C ALA A 480 17.90 -4.05 9.85
N ILE A 481 18.02 -2.82 9.34
CA ILE A 481 18.26 -1.62 10.14
C ILE A 481 17.07 -1.38 11.09
N LEU A 482 15.84 -1.50 10.60
CA LEU A 482 14.65 -1.37 11.44
C LEU A 482 14.62 -2.42 12.54
N SER A 483 14.90 -3.70 12.24
CA SER A 483 14.98 -4.76 13.26
C SER A 483 16.02 -4.43 14.32
N TYR A 484 17.19 -3.91 13.93
CA TYR A 484 18.24 -3.50 14.87
C TYR A 484 17.78 -2.38 15.79
N ILE A 485 17.19 -1.30 15.24
CA ILE A 485 16.66 -0.18 16.02
C ILE A 485 15.64 -0.66 17.06
N MET A 486 14.71 -1.53 16.65
CA MET A 486 13.71 -2.09 17.57
C MET A 486 14.34 -2.92 18.69
N CYS A 487 15.30 -3.78 18.34
CA CYS A 487 16.04 -4.60 19.31
C CYS A 487 16.77 -3.74 20.36
N VAL A 488 17.48 -2.70 19.91
CA VAL A 488 18.19 -1.75 20.80
C VAL A 488 17.21 -1.00 21.71
N ALA A 489 16.09 -0.52 21.16
CA ALA A 489 15.07 0.20 21.93
C ALA A 489 14.36 -0.67 22.98
N MET A 490 14.41 -2.00 22.85
CA MET A 490 13.90 -2.97 23.84
C MET A 490 14.98 -3.51 24.77
N ASN A 491 16.24 -3.09 24.60
CA ASN A 491 17.41 -3.67 25.23
C ASN A 491 17.52 -5.21 25.04
N ARG A 492 17.16 -5.73 23.86
CA ARG A 492 17.20 -7.17 23.54
C ARG A 492 17.95 -7.43 22.25
N SER A 493 18.77 -8.48 22.21
CA SER A 493 19.42 -8.91 20.98
C SER A 493 18.44 -9.63 20.04
N LEU A 494 18.71 -9.57 18.73
CA LEU A 494 17.91 -10.28 17.73
C LEU A 494 17.84 -11.79 18.01
N ALA A 495 18.95 -12.38 18.46
CA ALA A 495 19.00 -13.79 18.84
C ALA A 495 18.04 -14.11 20.00
N ASN A 496 17.97 -13.24 21.02
CA ASN A 496 17.06 -13.42 22.15
C ASN A 496 15.59 -13.34 21.72
N VAL A 497 15.27 -12.46 20.76
CA VAL A 497 13.90 -12.32 20.22
C VAL A 497 13.51 -13.54 19.37
N ILE A 498 14.35 -13.95 18.41
CA ILE A 498 14.02 -15.03 17.46
C ILE A 498 14.07 -16.43 18.10
N LEU A 499 14.99 -16.68 19.04
CA LEU A 499 15.11 -17.98 19.70
C LEU A 499 14.21 -18.13 20.95
N GLY A 500 13.42 -17.10 21.27
CA GLY A 500 12.45 -17.14 22.36
C GLY A 500 13.08 -17.19 23.75
N GLY A 501 14.11 -16.38 23.98
CA GLY A 501 14.60 -16.10 25.33
C GLY A 501 13.55 -15.26 26.07
N TYR A 502 12.97 -15.81 27.14
CA TYR A 502 12.01 -15.09 27.96
C TYR A 502 12.75 -14.00 28.75
N GLY A 503 12.52 -12.73 28.40
CA GLY A 503 13.15 -11.57 29.03
C GLY A 503 14.59 -11.31 28.60
N THR A 504 15.09 -10.11 28.86
CA THR A 504 16.52 -9.97 29.17
C THR A 504 16.77 -10.86 30.38
N THR A 505 17.76 -11.76 30.32
CA THR A 505 18.29 -12.37 31.54
C THR A 505 18.53 -11.24 32.52
N SER A 506 17.87 -11.27 33.68
CA SER A 506 18.08 -10.28 34.72
C SER A 506 19.59 -10.15 34.91
N THR A 507 20.11 -8.93 34.78
CA THR A 507 21.57 -8.69 34.79
C THR A 507 22.23 -9.24 36.06
N ALA A 508 21.46 -9.42 37.13
CA ALA A 508 21.92 -9.91 38.42
C ALA A 508 21.34 -11.26 38.89
N GLY A 509 20.45 -11.93 38.14
CA GLY A 509 19.93 -13.26 38.49
C GLY A 509 19.11 -13.37 39.79
N GLY A 510 18.78 -12.26 40.44
CA GLY A 510 18.01 -12.20 41.69
C GLY A 510 16.50 -12.07 41.49
N LYS A 511 15.75 -12.00 42.61
CA LYS A 511 14.31 -11.69 42.58
C LYS A 511 14.11 -10.19 42.27
N PRO A 512 13.12 -9.83 41.43
CA PRO A 512 12.74 -8.43 41.23
C PRO A 512 12.41 -7.73 42.54
N MET A 513 12.65 -6.42 42.60
CA MET A 513 12.33 -5.59 43.76
C MET A 513 10.84 -5.66 44.08
N GLU A 514 10.50 -5.90 45.35
CA GLU A 514 9.11 -5.95 45.80
C GLU A 514 8.54 -4.53 45.89
N ILE A 515 7.41 -4.28 45.25
CA ILE A 515 6.78 -2.96 45.25
C ILE A 515 5.94 -2.82 46.52
N THR A 516 6.38 -1.93 47.41
CA THR A 516 5.66 -1.59 48.65
C THR A 516 5.06 -0.19 48.54
N GLY A 517 3.74 -0.06 48.68
CA GLY A 517 3.07 1.23 48.70
C GLY A 517 1.59 1.14 48.32
N THR A 518 0.85 2.22 48.55
CA THR A 518 -0.52 2.40 48.05
C THR A 518 -0.51 3.37 46.88
N HIS A 519 -1.30 3.10 45.85
CA HIS A 519 -1.46 4.04 44.75
C HIS A 519 -2.42 5.17 45.15
N THR A 520 -2.23 6.35 44.57
CA THR A 520 -3.18 7.46 44.70
C THR A 520 -4.15 7.40 43.52
N GLU A 521 -5.45 7.34 43.77
CA GLU A 521 -6.49 7.33 42.73
C GLU A 521 -7.26 8.65 42.72
N ILE A 522 -7.53 9.19 41.53
CA ILE A 522 -8.29 10.43 41.31
C ILE A 522 -9.46 10.20 40.36
N ASN A 523 -10.45 11.09 40.44
CA ASN A 523 -11.56 11.13 39.49
C ASN A 523 -11.30 12.13 38.35
N VAL A 524 -12.22 12.20 37.40
CA VAL A 524 -12.12 13.08 36.22
C VAL A 524 -12.13 14.56 36.62
N ASP A 525 -12.87 14.95 37.66
CA ASP A 525 -12.93 16.34 38.15
C ASP A 525 -11.56 16.84 38.61
N ASN A 526 -10.92 16.09 39.50
CA ASN A 526 -9.59 16.43 40.01
C ASN A 526 -8.53 16.43 38.89
N ALA A 527 -8.63 15.47 37.95
CA ALA A 527 -7.74 15.44 36.79
C ALA A 527 -7.86 16.70 35.92
N ILE A 528 -9.08 17.24 35.77
CA ILE A 528 -9.33 18.48 35.03
C ILE A 528 -8.74 19.70 35.74
N GLU A 529 -8.87 19.79 37.06
CA GLU A 529 -8.25 20.87 37.84
C GLU A 529 -6.74 20.89 37.65
N MET A 530 -6.09 19.72 37.72
CA MET A 530 -4.65 19.58 37.49
C MET A 530 -4.25 19.98 36.06
N ILE A 531 -5.05 19.60 35.05
CA ILE A 531 -4.83 20.01 33.65
C ILE A 531 -4.98 21.54 33.47
N LYS A 532 -5.93 22.16 34.19
CA LYS A 532 -6.16 23.61 34.13
C LYS A 532 -5.00 24.39 34.74
N GLU A 533 -4.41 23.90 35.83
CA GLU A 533 -3.29 24.56 36.52
C GLU A 533 -1.95 24.43 35.77
N ALA A 534 -1.75 23.34 35.01
CA ALA A 534 -0.48 23.07 34.31
C ALA A 534 -0.29 23.96 33.07
N ASN A 535 0.92 24.50 32.85
CA ASN A 535 1.26 25.27 31.64
C ASN A 535 2.10 24.47 30.65
N ASN A 536 2.95 23.56 31.13
CA ASN A 536 3.76 22.65 30.33
C ASN A 536 3.28 21.21 30.52
N ILE A 537 2.68 20.62 29.48
CA ILE A 537 2.05 19.29 29.52
C ILE A 537 2.70 18.38 28.48
N ILE A 538 3.13 17.19 28.90
CA ILE A 538 3.60 16.13 28.00
C ILE A 538 2.60 14.96 28.03
N ILE A 539 2.22 14.46 26.86
CA ILE A 539 1.39 13.26 26.71
C ILE A 539 2.28 12.12 26.24
N THR A 540 2.31 11.02 26.97
CA THR A 540 3.04 9.79 26.59
C THR A 540 2.05 8.68 26.24
N PRO A 541 1.64 8.57 24.96
CA PRO A 541 0.67 7.58 24.54
C PRO A 541 1.30 6.18 24.42
N GLY A 542 0.49 5.15 24.64
CA GLY A 542 0.81 3.76 24.34
C GLY A 542 -0.24 3.11 23.44
N TYR A 543 -0.05 1.82 23.12
CA TYR A 543 -0.99 1.07 22.28
C TYR A 543 -2.42 1.07 22.83
N GLY A 544 -2.60 1.18 24.16
CA GLY A 544 -3.92 1.23 24.79
C GLY A 544 -4.78 2.42 24.33
N LEU A 545 -4.17 3.57 24.03
CA LEU A 545 -4.87 4.75 23.50
C LEU A 545 -5.47 4.46 22.12
N CYS A 546 -4.68 3.87 21.23
CA CYS A 546 -5.09 3.56 19.87
C CYS A 546 -6.07 2.38 19.80
N ALA A 547 -5.85 1.35 20.62
CA ALA A 547 -6.75 0.20 20.70
C ALA A 547 -8.17 0.59 21.13
N ALA A 548 -8.29 1.62 21.97
CA ALA A 548 -9.58 2.20 22.39
C ALA A 548 -10.13 3.27 21.43
N LYS A 549 -9.41 3.61 20.35
CA LYS A 549 -9.72 4.74 19.45
C LYS A 549 -9.80 6.10 20.16
N ALA A 550 -8.99 6.29 21.20
CA ALA A 550 -8.98 7.49 22.04
C ALA A 550 -8.06 8.61 21.50
N GLN A 551 -7.37 8.41 20.38
CA GLN A 551 -6.53 9.44 19.74
C GLN A 551 -7.33 10.68 19.29
N TYR A 552 -8.58 10.50 18.85
CA TYR A 552 -9.43 11.60 18.37
C TYR A 552 -9.83 12.60 19.46
N PRO A 553 -10.41 12.18 20.62
CA PRO A 553 -10.70 13.12 21.70
C PRO A 553 -9.45 13.75 22.30
N ILE A 554 -8.31 13.03 22.32
CA ILE A 554 -7.04 13.59 22.78
C ILE A 554 -6.50 14.66 21.82
N ALA A 555 -6.59 14.46 20.50
CA ALA A 555 -6.18 15.48 19.53
C ALA A 555 -6.98 16.78 19.70
N ASP A 556 -8.29 16.69 19.91
CA ASP A 556 -9.14 17.86 20.17
C ASP A 556 -8.85 18.50 21.54
N LEU A 557 -8.60 17.68 22.58
CA LEU A 557 -8.16 18.17 23.89
C LEU A 557 -6.85 18.97 23.78
N VAL A 558 -5.85 18.43 23.09
CA VAL A 558 -4.57 19.10 22.85
C VAL A 558 -4.77 20.42 22.10
N LYS A 559 -5.62 20.41 21.07
CA LYS A 559 -5.96 21.63 20.32
C LYS A 559 -6.55 22.70 21.23
N MET A 560 -7.56 22.36 22.04
CA MET A 560 -8.20 23.30 22.97
C MET A 560 -7.21 23.85 24.00
N LEU A 561 -6.33 23.02 24.57
CA LEU A 561 -5.33 23.47 25.53
C LEU A 561 -4.28 24.40 24.89
N ARG A 562 -3.85 24.12 23.65
CA ARG A 562 -2.92 24.98 22.91
C ARG A 562 -3.55 26.32 22.50
N GLU A 563 -4.85 26.35 22.19
CA GLU A 563 -5.59 27.59 21.92
C GLU A 563 -5.59 28.55 23.12
N GLN A 564 -5.31 28.04 24.32
CA GLN A 564 -5.14 28.83 25.54
C GLN A 564 -3.70 29.20 25.88
N GLY A 565 -2.76 28.92 24.97
CA GLY A 565 -1.35 29.22 25.16
C GLY A 565 -0.60 28.23 26.05
N LYS A 566 -1.19 27.06 26.40
CA LYS A 566 -0.45 25.99 27.08
C LYS A 566 0.52 25.30 26.12
N ASN A 567 1.70 24.92 26.61
CA ASN A 567 2.65 24.13 25.86
C ASN A 567 2.30 22.64 26.00
N VAL A 568 1.72 22.04 24.95
CA VAL A 568 1.29 20.64 24.97
C VAL A 568 2.00 19.86 23.87
N ARG A 569 2.75 18.82 24.26
CA ARG A 569 3.62 18.02 23.38
C ARG A 569 3.41 16.53 23.62
N PHE A 570 3.72 15.70 22.63
CA PHE A 570 3.70 14.24 22.72
C PHE A 570 5.12 13.71 22.81
N GLY A 571 5.35 12.76 23.73
CA GLY A 571 6.58 11.98 23.81
C GLY A 571 6.35 10.55 23.35
N ILE A 572 6.98 10.15 22.25
CA ILE A 572 6.82 8.83 21.64
C ILE A 572 8.00 7.93 21.99
N HIS A 573 7.69 6.76 22.55
CA HIS A 573 8.69 5.73 22.75
C HIS A 573 8.89 4.92 21.44
N PRO A 574 10.12 4.60 21.01
CA PRO A 574 10.37 3.98 19.69
C PRO A 574 9.64 2.66 19.42
N VAL A 575 9.34 1.91 20.48
CA VAL A 575 8.58 0.63 20.42
C VAL A 575 7.14 0.72 20.93
N ALA A 576 6.60 1.93 21.11
CA ALA A 576 5.18 2.09 21.44
C ALA A 576 4.31 1.76 20.21
N GLY A 577 3.58 0.64 20.29
CA GLY A 577 2.64 0.21 19.25
C GLY A 577 2.80 -1.26 18.88
N ARG A 578 2.29 -1.64 17.71
CA ARG A 578 2.43 -2.98 17.09
C ARG A 578 3.22 -2.94 15.78
N MET A 579 3.81 -1.81 15.43
CA MET A 579 4.70 -1.62 14.28
C MET A 579 5.55 -0.36 14.51
N PRO A 580 6.80 -0.29 14.01
CA PRO A 580 7.60 0.93 14.08
C PRO A 580 6.86 2.15 13.54
N GLY A 581 6.87 3.25 14.31
CA GLY A 581 6.23 4.52 13.92
C GLY A 581 4.71 4.49 13.85
N GLN A 582 4.05 3.40 14.26
CA GLN A 582 2.58 3.27 14.17
C GLN A 582 1.86 4.40 14.93
N LEU A 583 2.39 4.77 16.09
CA LEU A 583 1.77 5.77 16.95
C LEU A 583 1.82 7.17 16.32
N ASN A 584 2.93 7.53 15.67
CA ASN A 584 3.08 8.79 14.93
C ASN A 584 2.02 8.89 13.82
N VAL A 585 1.81 7.80 13.06
CA VAL A 585 0.80 7.76 11.99
C VAL A 585 -0.62 7.87 12.55
N LEU A 586 -0.92 7.20 13.67
CA LEU A 586 -2.26 7.25 14.29
C LEU A 586 -2.57 8.61 14.92
N LEU A 587 -1.56 9.31 15.44
CA LEU A 587 -1.72 10.69 15.92
C LEU A 587 -1.91 11.66 14.75
N ALA A 588 -1.19 11.47 13.65
CA ALA A 588 -1.37 12.25 12.43
C ALA A 588 -2.77 12.05 11.81
N GLU A 589 -3.28 10.80 11.78
CA GLU A 589 -4.65 10.48 11.38
C GLU A 589 -5.69 11.23 12.23
N ALA A 590 -5.42 11.37 13.54
CA ALA A 590 -6.27 12.13 14.45
C ALA A 590 -6.14 13.67 14.28
N GLY A 591 -5.23 14.14 13.42
CA GLY A 591 -5.02 15.56 13.13
C GLY A 591 -4.01 16.26 14.05
N VAL A 592 -3.17 15.51 14.76
CA VAL A 592 -2.09 16.08 15.59
C VAL A 592 -0.95 16.59 14.70
N PRO A 593 -0.53 17.86 14.81
CA PRO A 593 0.63 18.39 14.08
C PRO A 593 1.94 17.70 14.47
N TYR A 594 2.81 17.41 13.48
CA TYR A 594 4.07 16.70 13.70
C TYR A 594 5.09 17.48 14.54
N ASP A 595 5.06 18.81 14.54
CA ASP A 595 5.97 19.69 15.29
C ASP A 595 5.86 19.52 16.82
N ILE A 596 4.74 18.96 17.30
CA ILE A 596 4.53 18.67 18.72
C ILE A 596 4.60 17.19 19.04
N VAL A 597 5.02 16.35 18.11
CA VAL A 597 5.24 14.92 18.32
C VAL A 597 6.75 14.67 18.31
N LEU A 598 7.31 14.49 19.50
CA LEU A 598 8.74 14.34 19.72
C LEU A 598 9.09 12.89 20.05
N GLU A 599 10.25 12.46 19.58
CA GLU A 599 10.80 11.15 19.93
C GLU A 599 11.40 11.17 21.34
N MET A 600 11.56 9.99 21.94
CA MET A 600 12.05 9.83 23.32
C MET A 600 13.37 10.57 23.58
N ASP A 601 14.33 10.50 22.65
CA ASP A 601 15.64 11.13 22.79
C ASP A 601 15.58 12.67 22.73
N GLU A 602 14.52 13.22 22.12
CA GLU A 602 14.33 14.66 21.98
C GLU A 602 13.60 15.27 23.18
N ILE A 603 12.79 14.48 23.90
CA ILE A 603 11.89 14.97 24.95
C ILE A 603 12.28 14.56 26.37
N ASN A 604 13.16 13.56 26.56
CA ASN A 604 13.47 13.04 27.89
C ASN A 604 14.10 14.09 28.83
N GLU A 605 14.93 14.99 28.30
CA GLU A 605 15.58 16.06 29.08
C GLU A 605 14.59 17.12 29.58
N ASP A 606 13.38 17.18 29.01
CA ASP A 606 12.36 18.18 29.35
C ASP A 606 11.43 17.76 30.49
N PHE A 607 11.42 16.48 30.89
CA PHE A 607 10.52 15.99 31.94
C PHE A 607 10.67 16.73 33.29
N PRO A 608 11.88 17.08 33.78
CA PRO A 608 12.04 17.84 35.02
C PRO A 608 11.34 19.21 35.03
N GLU A 609 11.28 19.88 33.87
CA GLU A 609 10.66 21.19 33.70
C GLU A 609 9.17 21.11 33.30
N THR A 610 8.59 19.90 33.33
CA THR A 610 7.21 19.64 32.93
C THR A 610 6.27 19.65 34.14
N ASP A 611 5.17 20.42 34.03
CA ASP A 611 4.19 20.56 35.12
C ASP A 611 3.31 19.32 35.26
N LEU A 612 2.90 18.72 34.14
CA LEU A 612 1.99 17.58 34.13
C LEU A 612 2.33 16.60 32.99
N VAL A 613 2.38 15.31 33.31
CA VAL A 613 2.49 14.24 32.31
C VAL A 613 1.23 13.40 32.28
N LEU A 614 0.64 13.21 31.10
CA LEU A 614 -0.49 12.32 30.87
C LEU A 614 0.00 11.01 30.22
N VAL A 615 0.04 9.94 30.98
CA VAL A 615 0.40 8.60 30.50
C VAL A 615 -0.88 7.86 30.10
N ILE A 616 -1.07 7.63 28.80
CA ILE A 616 -2.34 7.08 28.29
C ILE A 616 -2.12 5.73 27.63
N GLY A 617 -2.50 4.65 28.31
CA GLY A 617 -2.42 3.29 27.76
C GLY A 617 -1.00 2.78 27.51
N ALA A 618 0.00 3.36 28.17
CA ALA A 618 1.39 2.89 28.23
C ALA A 618 1.68 2.26 29.60
N ASN A 619 2.63 1.32 29.66
CA ASN A 619 3.09 0.74 30.91
C ASN A 619 4.62 0.52 30.90
N ASP A 620 5.10 -0.42 30.10
CA ASP A 620 6.52 -0.81 30.11
C ASP A 620 7.44 0.33 29.66
N THR A 621 7.00 1.16 28.69
CA THR A 621 7.74 2.29 28.13
C THR A 621 7.91 3.48 29.08
N VAL A 622 7.30 3.43 30.26
CA VAL A 622 7.39 4.46 31.31
C VAL A 622 7.81 3.86 32.66
N ASN A 623 8.24 2.59 32.68
CA ASN A 623 8.47 1.85 33.91
C ASN A 623 9.85 2.14 34.50
N SER A 624 9.90 2.74 35.71
CA SER A 624 11.16 3.10 36.36
C SER A 624 12.00 1.90 36.80
N ALA A 625 11.41 0.70 36.90
CA ALA A 625 12.15 -0.53 37.20
C ALA A 625 13.23 -0.84 36.15
N ALA A 626 13.12 -0.30 34.93
CA ALA A 626 14.15 -0.44 33.91
C ALA A 626 15.49 0.21 34.33
N GLN A 627 15.47 1.25 35.16
CA GLN A 627 16.66 1.94 35.65
C GLN A 627 16.95 1.66 37.13
N GLU A 628 15.91 1.49 37.95
CA GLU A 628 16.00 1.38 39.40
C GLU A 628 16.22 -0.07 39.90
N ASP A 629 15.86 -1.09 39.11
CA ASP A 629 15.95 -2.51 39.50
C ASP A 629 16.78 -3.35 38.50
N PRO A 630 18.03 -3.72 38.84
CA PRO A 630 18.87 -4.57 37.97
C PRO A 630 18.38 -6.02 37.86
N ASN A 631 17.39 -6.43 38.66
CA ASN A 631 16.73 -7.74 38.59
C ASN A 631 15.45 -7.72 37.76
N SER A 632 14.99 -6.56 37.31
CA SER A 632 13.80 -6.42 36.47
C SER A 632 14.00 -7.11 35.11
N ILE A 633 12.92 -7.64 34.54
CA ILE A 633 12.91 -8.25 33.20
C ILE A 633 13.10 -7.24 32.07
N ILE A 634 13.02 -5.95 32.39
CA ILE A 634 13.24 -4.82 31.47
C ILE A 634 14.43 -3.96 31.91
N ALA A 635 15.30 -4.47 32.79
CA ALA A 635 16.48 -3.74 33.24
C ALA A 635 17.33 -3.28 32.04
N GLY A 636 17.71 -2.00 32.04
CA GLY A 636 18.48 -1.34 30.97
C GLY A 636 17.67 -0.95 29.73
N MET A 637 16.36 -1.21 29.68
CA MET A 637 15.49 -0.67 28.64
C MET A 637 15.44 0.87 28.74
N PRO A 638 15.77 1.62 27.67
CA PRO A 638 15.47 3.05 27.62
C PRO A 638 13.97 3.26 27.80
N VAL A 639 13.56 4.21 28.62
CA VAL A 639 12.15 4.50 28.91
C VAL A 639 11.93 6.02 28.96
N LEU A 640 10.68 6.45 28.81
CA LEU A 640 10.28 7.83 29.05
C LEU A 640 10.25 8.09 30.56
N GLU A 641 11.09 9.01 31.03
CA GLU A 641 11.34 9.24 32.47
C GLU A 641 10.27 10.12 33.13
N VAL A 642 9.00 9.76 32.93
CA VAL A 642 7.82 10.56 33.30
C VAL A 642 7.78 10.93 34.78
N TRP A 643 8.37 10.11 35.64
CA TRP A 643 8.42 10.32 37.09
C TRP A 643 9.29 11.50 37.52
N LYS A 644 10.10 12.06 36.61
CA LYS A 644 10.89 13.27 36.88
C LYS A 644 10.06 14.56 36.80
N SER A 645 8.84 14.49 36.27
CA SER A 645 7.92 15.63 36.21
C SER A 645 7.27 15.96 37.56
N LYS A 646 6.67 17.16 37.68
CA LYS A 646 6.01 17.59 38.92
C LYS A 646 4.83 16.69 39.29
N GLN A 647 4.06 16.26 38.29
CA GLN A 647 2.86 15.45 38.51
C GLN A 647 2.57 14.54 37.30
N VAL A 648 2.16 13.31 37.56
CA VAL A 648 1.85 12.31 36.53
C VAL A 648 0.41 11.81 36.71
N ILE A 649 -0.36 11.77 35.63
CA ILE A 649 -1.67 11.09 35.60
C ILE A 649 -1.55 9.87 34.70
N VAL A 650 -1.79 8.68 35.27
CA VAL A 650 -1.78 7.42 34.53
C VAL A 650 -3.20 6.95 34.27
N MET A 651 -3.54 6.81 33.00
CA MET A 651 -4.86 6.38 32.53
C MET A 651 -4.83 4.92 32.06
N LYS A 652 -5.50 4.03 32.80
CA LYS A 652 -5.60 2.60 32.48
C LYS A 652 -6.85 1.96 33.08
N ARG A 653 -7.23 0.76 32.60
CA ARG A 653 -8.46 0.06 33.03
C ARG A 653 -8.43 -0.46 34.46
N SER A 654 -7.27 -0.94 34.91
CA SER A 654 -7.06 -1.51 36.25
C SER A 654 -5.57 -1.47 36.58
N LEU A 655 -5.17 -1.83 37.80
CA LEU A 655 -3.77 -1.93 38.21
C LEU A 655 -3.02 -3.14 37.63
N GLY A 656 -3.61 -3.89 36.71
CA GLY A 656 -2.96 -5.06 36.09
C GLY A 656 -1.65 -4.74 35.34
N VAL A 657 -0.87 -5.80 35.11
CA VAL A 657 0.46 -5.72 34.50
C VAL A 657 0.45 -5.38 32.99
N GLY A 658 1.61 -4.94 32.50
CA GLY A 658 1.89 -4.63 31.10
C GLY A 658 2.25 -5.88 30.28
N TYR A 659 2.98 -5.69 29.19
CA TYR A 659 3.42 -6.81 28.34
C TYR A 659 4.50 -7.63 29.04
N ALA A 660 5.46 -6.97 29.66
CA ALA A 660 6.54 -7.60 30.42
C ALA A 660 6.04 -8.42 31.64
N ALA A 661 4.75 -8.34 31.97
CA ALA A 661 4.12 -8.96 33.13
C ALA A 661 4.78 -8.58 34.47
N VAL A 662 5.34 -7.37 34.53
CA VAL A 662 5.97 -6.78 35.71
C VAL A 662 5.14 -5.59 36.18
N ASP A 663 5.02 -5.43 37.51
CA ASP A 663 4.37 -4.26 38.08
C ASP A 663 5.21 -3.00 37.85
N ASN A 664 4.56 -1.84 37.85
CA ASN A 664 5.23 -0.58 37.56
C ASN A 664 5.36 0.27 38.83
N PRO A 665 6.60 0.51 39.34
CA PRO A 665 6.80 1.28 40.56
C PRO A 665 6.25 2.70 40.48
N ILE A 666 6.15 3.29 39.28
CA ILE A 666 5.66 4.66 39.11
C ILE A 666 4.21 4.82 39.62
N PHE A 667 3.39 3.76 39.58
CA PHE A 667 1.99 3.81 40.03
C PHE A 667 1.86 4.06 41.54
N TYR A 668 2.95 3.87 42.27
CA TYR A 668 3.02 3.99 43.73
C TYR A 668 3.89 5.16 44.17
N LYS A 669 4.44 5.95 43.24
CA LYS A 669 5.21 7.16 43.54
C LYS A 669 4.25 8.30 43.96
N PRO A 670 4.68 9.19 44.87
CA PRO A 670 3.80 10.22 45.45
C PRO A 670 3.36 11.30 44.46
N ASN A 671 4.10 11.52 43.37
CA ASN A 671 3.77 12.42 42.27
C ASN A 671 3.02 11.71 41.12
N THR A 672 2.36 10.58 41.40
CA THR A 672 1.56 9.86 40.41
C THR A 672 0.15 9.65 40.92
N ALA A 673 -0.82 10.08 40.12
CA ALA A 673 -2.24 9.83 40.33
C ALA A 673 -2.78 8.88 39.26
N MET A 674 -3.53 7.87 39.69
CA MET A 674 -4.20 6.90 38.83
C MET A 674 -5.59 7.42 38.47
N LEU A 675 -5.88 7.52 37.17
CA LEU A 675 -7.22 7.78 36.66
C LEU A 675 -7.74 6.50 36.00
N LEU A 676 -8.44 5.67 36.78
CA LEU A 676 -8.88 4.36 36.32
C LEU A 676 -10.12 4.45 35.43
N GLY A 677 -10.12 3.66 34.36
CA GLY A 677 -11.25 3.59 33.43
C GLY A 677 -10.85 3.15 32.03
N ASP A 678 -11.86 2.96 31.18
CA ASP A 678 -11.62 2.80 29.75
C ASP A 678 -11.03 4.10 29.16
N ALA A 679 -10.01 3.97 28.31
CA ALA A 679 -9.29 5.12 27.78
C ALA A 679 -10.19 6.03 26.93
N LYS A 680 -11.12 5.47 26.13
CA LYS A 680 -12.02 6.28 25.31
C LYS A 680 -12.97 7.09 26.17
N LYS A 681 -13.63 6.44 27.13
CA LYS A 681 -14.58 7.08 28.04
C LYS A 681 -13.95 8.21 28.86
N THR A 682 -12.76 7.95 29.40
CA THR A 682 -12.04 8.94 30.20
C THR A 682 -11.54 10.11 29.36
N CYS A 683 -10.98 9.87 28.17
CA CYS A 683 -10.56 10.94 27.25
C CYS A 683 -11.74 11.79 26.76
N ASP A 684 -12.89 11.18 26.44
CA ASP A 684 -14.11 11.91 26.08
C ASP A 684 -14.61 12.79 27.22
N ALA A 685 -14.59 12.27 28.46
CA ALA A 685 -15.02 13.02 29.63
C ALA A 685 -14.08 14.21 29.91
N LEU A 686 -12.77 14.03 29.74
CA LEU A 686 -11.79 15.11 29.85
C LEU A 686 -12.04 16.18 28.77
N GLN A 687 -12.17 15.77 27.51
CA GLN A 687 -12.46 16.66 26.38
C GLN A 687 -13.73 17.47 26.61
N ALA A 688 -14.83 16.83 27.05
CA ALA A 688 -16.11 17.49 27.31
C ALA A 688 -15.98 18.57 28.40
N LYS A 689 -15.35 18.25 29.53
CA LYS A 689 -15.18 19.19 30.64
C LYS A 689 -14.27 20.35 30.30
N VAL A 690 -13.20 20.13 29.53
CA VAL A 690 -12.35 21.21 29.02
C VAL A 690 -13.14 22.12 28.10
N ARG A 691 -13.96 21.56 27.19
CA ARG A 691 -14.82 22.35 26.30
C ARG A 691 -15.81 23.22 27.06
N GLU A 692 -16.52 22.65 28.03
CA GLU A 692 -17.48 23.38 28.88
C GLU A 692 -16.79 24.51 29.66
N SER A 693 -15.57 24.28 30.14
CA SER A 693 -14.83 25.24 30.97
C SER A 693 -14.25 26.42 30.20
N TYR A 694 -14.12 26.32 28.87
CA TYR A 694 -13.36 27.27 28.05
C TYR A 694 -14.13 27.85 26.86
N GLN A 695 -15.30 27.30 26.54
CA GLN A 695 -16.27 27.89 25.59
C GLN A 695 -17.44 28.61 26.28
N SER A 696 -17.43 28.70 27.61
CA SER A 696 -18.24 29.64 28.38
C SER A 696 -17.46 30.94 28.60
#